data_AF-A0A081HV34-F1
#
_entry.id   AF-A0A081HV34-F1
#
_cell.length_a   1.000
_cell.length_b   1.000
_cell.length_c   1.000
_cell.angle_alpha   90.00
_cell.angle_beta   90.00
_cell.angle_gamma   90.00
#
_symmetry.space_group_name_H-M   'P 1'
#
loop_
_entity.id
_entity.type
_entity.pdbx_description
1 polymer ?
#
loop_
_entity_poly.entity_id
_entity_poly.type
_entity_poly.pdbx_seq_one_letter_code
_entity_poly.pdbx_strand_id
1 'polypeptide(L)'
;MAPLTYRLPNDTIPVLLSAETRELLRYEAVALLSYAADHPEVTPDRIAEMLFRTRIARRHQALVMVSQRDELISALHAVIDEYEHPSLVRTNTPASTRRLAYVFPGQGGQRPGMGRLFYESIPAFRTEADRCAEAFQTQFGESPLKYLLDDKFPAEDSSGVVQPALFTQMAGLAAMWRSFGIAPNVTIGHSQGEIAAAYVSGMTTLADAALVVGLRARAADEFASGDYAMAVVAADRDTCEDLLARCSGWAQLSVVNSPSMVGISGDQETVQGIVDTLTERGTFARVIRVQYPAHSSLIHELAASVRASMQRQLQNAKFLDTDIDCLGGTLGGPIMPELPVDEYWFWNLRNTVRFDKAIATAVRHGIDTFVELAEHPTLQLAIHENLALQADEREAVVVGTSERTATDLGEFTRGLAQVAVHDLDYSWECLRTESDGHVRLPLRDFPNTRMNETRLWLPYNEVLPVRARQSSAVTPVAAVTDSARSRAAEAIPARLLVEEWVRLSQRSLMPPRALGIVDHTGACGDLATTLCVVAEEIGATARMINTESSAASGDLNTLVILVPQSPELDDAAAAAEVATFFADRSWWPGIHDAVTDCWLVTVGGETVVADDAPPDPVHAAASAGFRSIGADYPGIGFRHLDLPRGMTASDSTHAILTALHTAEESELAFRNGGLYAKRIAESDTSAGDCDTAPPEHVLIIGGTGNLGLEFCEHFAHCGAQRITLVSRSGETAAVADRLQRIRSAAATPIHVTRCDVGDQAAVSRLAAENQSVPADLIIHAAVEYSAVEFLDITTEKVDQALRAKVVGICRILGTFPRTDNCRVVLCSSARATIGGRGQVVYAAANRILDAMAHRLRAEGLDCVSVQWGQWTVHFDLDDASMAQLAAIGVVPMSPADAIALGMRRLPGNAIVAAFDFTRARSVLEVYGYGPLLSQLTSPVAATSIVEAPAPVEETGLPRRLVNLLAEAIGVDRTETIDTTAPMVAIGLDSLQALELRRRVKAEFNHDLEVSDLLGGASLADVLTQLGGPRAAP
;
A
#
# COMPACT_ATOMS: atom_id res chain seq x y z
N MET A 1 -17.34 -17.50 -49.48
CA MET A 1 -17.29 -16.49 -48.40
C MET A 1 -18.30 -15.42 -48.74
N ALA A 2 -19.27 -15.17 -47.86
CA ALA A 2 -20.12 -13.99 -47.97
C ALA A 2 -19.22 -12.74 -47.90
N PRO A 3 -19.52 -11.65 -48.63
CA PRO A 3 -18.79 -10.41 -48.43
C PRO A 3 -19.06 -9.89 -47.02
N LEU A 4 -17.99 -9.40 -46.41
CA LEU A 4 -18.00 -8.88 -45.05
C LEU A 4 -17.88 -7.36 -45.15
N THR A 5 -18.73 -6.64 -44.43
CA THR A 5 -18.60 -5.21 -44.20
C THR A 5 -18.27 -4.96 -42.73
N TYR A 6 -17.81 -3.76 -42.39
CA TYR A 6 -17.53 -3.37 -41.01
C TYR A 6 -18.55 -2.32 -40.56
N ARG A 7 -19.11 -2.49 -39.37
CA ARG A 7 -20.07 -1.57 -38.76
C ARG A 7 -19.78 -1.40 -37.29
N LEU A 8 -19.90 -0.15 -36.83
CA LEU A 8 -19.90 0.20 -35.42
C LEU A 8 -21.31 0.03 -34.82
N PRO A 9 -21.46 0.06 -33.48
CA PRO A 9 -22.74 -0.19 -32.83
C PRO A 9 -23.89 0.74 -33.26
N ASN A 10 -23.59 1.98 -33.64
CA ASN A 10 -24.56 2.95 -34.16
C ASN A 10 -24.67 2.93 -35.71
N ASP A 11 -24.31 1.82 -36.35
CA ASP A 11 -24.28 1.62 -37.81
C ASP A 11 -23.31 2.50 -38.62
N THR A 12 -22.48 3.32 -37.97
CA THR A 12 -21.42 4.06 -38.67
C THR A 12 -20.33 3.14 -39.21
N ILE A 13 -19.64 3.62 -40.25
CA ILE A 13 -18.56 2.90 -40.93
C ILE A 13 -17.24 3.24 -40.24
N PRO A 14 -16.50 2.24 -39.71
CA PRO A 14 -15.18 2.47 -39.12
C PRO A 14 -14.11 2.57 -40.22
N VAL A 15 -13.50 3.74 -40.38
CA VAL A 15 -12.34 3.95 -41.27
C VAL A 15 -11.09 4.13 -40.39
N LEU A 16 -10.30 3.07 -40.25
CA LEU A 16 -9.09 3.05 -39.41
C LEU A 16 -7.86 3.53 -40.20
N LEU A 17 -7.30 4.66 -39.77
CA LEU A 17 -5.98 5.12 -40.18
C LEU A 17 -4.98 4.69 -39.11
N SER A 18 -3.84 4.14 -39.53
CA SER A 18 -2.76 3.84 -38.58
C SER A 18 -1.38 4.01 -39.19
N ALA A 19 -0.42 4.41 -38.35
CA ALA A 19 0.96 4.64 -38.75
C ALA A 19 1.95 4.37 -37.61
N GLU A 20 3.25 4.33 -37.93
CA GLU A 20 4.30 4.10 -36.94
C GLU A 20 4.67 5.37 -36.17
N THR A 21 4.34 6.55 -36.71
CA THR A 21 4.56 7.85 -36.08
C THR A 21 3.34 8.75 -36.29
N ARG A 22 3.16 9.73 -35.40
CA ARG A 22 2.12 10.76 -35.52
C ARG A 22 2.19 11.50 -36.86
N GLU A 23 3.40 11.80 -37.35
CA GLU A 23 3.59 12.48 -38.63
C GLU A 23 3.14 11.63 -39.82
N LEU A 24 3.49 10.33 -39.84
CA LEU A 24 3.08 9.41 -40.89
C LEU A 24 1.55 9.24 -40.92
N LEU A 25 0.86 9.35 -39.78
CA LEU A 25 -0.60 9.30 -39.70
C LEU A 25 -1.24 10.47 -40.47
N ARG A 26 -0.64 11.67 -40.40
CA ARG A 26 -1.08 12.83 -41.20
C ARG A 26 -0.88 12.56 -42.69
N TYR A 27 0.24 11.96 -43.09
CA TYR A 27 0.49 11.61 -44.49
C TYR A 27 -0.44 10.50 -45.03
N GLU A 28 -0.85 9.55 -44.18
CA GLU A 28 -1.92 8.59 -44.52
C GLU A 28 -3.24 9.31 -44.78
N ALA A 29 -3.62 10.26 -43.91
CA ALA A 29 -4.83 11.04 -44.09
C ALA A 29 -4.80 11.88 -45.38
N VAL A 30 -3.69 12.54 -45.70
CA VAL A 30 -3.50 13.26 -46.98
C VAL A 30 -3.66 12.33 -48.18
N ALA A 31 -3.11 11.11 -48.11
CA ALA A 31 -3.20 10.15 -49.20
C ALA A 31 -4.64 9.68 -49.45
N LEU A 32 -5.35 9.36 -48.37
CA LEU A 32 -6.75 8.95 -48.42
C LEU A 32 -7.66 10.09 -48.89
N LEU A 33 -7.40 11.32 -48.44
CA LEU A 33 -8.14 12.50 -48.87
C LEU A 33 -7.98 12.74 -50.38
N SER A 34 -6.75 12.66 -50.90
CA SER A 34 -6.49 12.78 -52.35
C SER A 34 -7.21 11.69 -53.13
N TYR A 35 -7.11 10.43 -52.69
CA TYR A 35 -7.78 9.31 -53.34
C TYR A 35 -9.31 9.47 -53.32
N ALA A 36 -9.89 9.85 -52.18
CA ALA A 36 -11.33 10.07 -52.06
C ALA A 36 -11.81 11.22 -52.97
N ALA A 37 -11.00 12.26 -53.17
CA ALA A 37 -11.29 13.38 -54.07
C ALA A 37 -11.28 12.95 -55.54
N ASP A 38 -10.29 12.15 -55.95
CA ASP A 38 -10.12 11.69 -57.33
C ASP A 38 -11.15 10.59 -57.73
N HIS A 39 -11.70 9.88 -56.74
CA HIS A 39 -12.64 8.77 -56.93
C HIS A 39 -13.99 9.00 -56.20
N PRO A 40 -14.83 9.94 -56.66
CA PRO A 40 -16.08 10.30 -55.99
C PRO A 40 -17.13 9.16 -55.94
N GLU A 41 -17.01 8.15 -56.79
CA GLU A 41 -17.86 6.96 -56.81
C GLU A 41 -17.54 5.95 -55.70
N VAL A 42 -16.39 6.08 -55.05
CA VAL A 42 -15.95 5.16 -53.99
C VAL A 42 -16.53 5.60 -52.66
N THR A 43 -17.30 4.70 -52.04
CA THR A 43 -17.99 4.96 -50.78
C THR A 43 -17.08 4.70 -49.55
N PRO A 44 -17.38 5.29 -48.38
CA PRO A 44 -16.57 5.06 -47.17
C PRO A 44 -16.42 3.58 -46.77
N ASP A 45 -17.46 2.75 -46.97
CA ASP A 45 -17.41 1.31 -46.68
C ASP A 45 -16.40 0.57 -47.57
N ARG A 46 -16.23 1.02 -48.82
CA ARG A 46 -15.22 0.48 -49.75
C ARG A 46 -13.81 0.83 -49.31
N ILE A 47 -13.61 2.01 -48.74
CA ILE A 47 -12.32 2.46 -48.21
C ILE A 47 -12.00 1.69 -46.92
N ALA A 48 -12.95 1.59 -45.98
CA ALA A 48 -12.81 0.80 -44.77
C ALA A 48 -12.46 -0.67 -45.07
N GLU A 49 -13.21 -1.31 -45.98
CA GLU A 49 -12.96 -2.69 -46.40
C GLU A 49 -11.55 -2.86 -47.00
N MET A 50 -11.10 -1.90 -47.82
CA MET A 50 -9.76 -1.93 -48.40
C MET A 50 -8.68 -1.81 -47.31
N LEU A 51 -8.86 -0.91 -46.34
CA LEU A 51 -7.93 -0.71 -45.24
C LEU A 51 -7.84 -1.95 -44.35
N PHE A 52 -8.95 -2.46 -43.82
CA PHE A 52 -8.94 -3.65 -42.97
C PHE A 52 -8.43 -4.92 -43.68
N ARG A 53 -8.58 -5.01 -45.00
CA ARG A 53 -8.08 -6.16 -45.78
C ARG A 53 -6.58 -6.07 -46.08
N THR A 54 -6.01 -4.87 -46.18
CA THR A 54 -4.65 -4.67 -46.73
C THR A 54 -3.68 -3.96 -45.79
N ARG A 55 -4.12 -3.58 -44.58
CA ARG A 55 -3.33 -2.87 -43.58
C ARG A 55 -3.36 -3.62 -42.25
N ILE A 56 -2.24 -3.55 -41.55
CA ILE A 56 -2.12 -3.98 -40.14
C ILE A 56 -2.19 -2.71 -39.29
N ALA A 57 -2.95 -2.74 -38.20
CA ALA A 57 -3.02 -1.63 -37.26
C ALA A 57 -1.63 -1.37 -36.62
N ARG A 58 -1.22 -0.11 -36.60
CA ARG A 58 0.06 0.36 -36.02
C ARG A 58 -0.19 1.21 -34.78
N ARG A 59 0.88 1.66 -34.12
CA ARG A 59 0.80 2.30 -32.80
C ARG A 59 0.13 3.67 -32.78
N HIS A 60 0.22 4.48 -33.85
CA HIS A 60 -0.55 5.72 -33.92
C HIS A 60 -1.82 5.45 -34.71
N GLN A 61 -2.98 5.61 -34.06
CA GLN A 61 -4.27 5.25 -34.64
C GLN A 61 -5.23 6.43 -34.62
N ALA A 62 -6.03 6.52 -35.68
CA ALA A 62 -7.17 7.41 -35.79
C ALA A 62 -8.33 6.63 -36.41
N LEU A 63 -9.44 6.55 -35.68
CA LEU A 63 -10.67 5.93 -36.15
C LEU A 63 -11.67 7.01 -36.55
N VAL A 64 -12.02 7.03 -37.83
CA VAL A 64 -13.06 7.90 -38.38
C VAL A 64 -14.38 7.12 -38.43
N MET A 65 -15.43 7.66 -37.84
CA MET A 65 -16.75 7.03 -37.65
C MET A 65 -17.81 7.80 -38.43
N VAL A 66 -18.14 7.32 -39.64
CA VAL A 66 -18.89 8.12 -40.63
C VAL A 66 -19.97 7.30 -41.32
N SER A 67 -21.02 7.98 -41.77
CA SER A 67 -22.08 7.39 -42.60
C SER A 67 -21.99 7.84 -44.05
N GLN A 68 -21.43 9.04 -44.28
CA GLN A 68 -21.39 9.67 -45.59
C GLN A 68 -19.98 10.12 -45.99
N ARG A 69 -19.79 10.34 -47.30
CA ARG A 69 -18.51 10.74 -47.87
C ARG A 69 -18.04 12.12 -47.40
N ASP A 70 -18.95 13.07 -47.25
CA ASP A 70 -18.58 14.43 -46.83
C ASP A 70 -18.07 14.46 -45.38
N GLU A 71 -18.63 13.61 -44.51
CA GLU A 71 -18.15 13.41 -43.14
C GLU A 71 -16.75 12.79 -43.12
N LEU A 72 -16.48 11.81 -44.00
CA LEU A 72 -15.14 11.22 -44.15
C LEU A 72 -14.12 12.28 -44.55
N ILE A 73 -14.44 13.12 -45.54
CA ILE A 73 -13.56 14.20 -46.00
C ILE A 73 -13.29 15.19 -44.86
N SER A 74 -14.34 15.63 -44.16
CA SER A 74 -14.21 16.54 -43.01
C SER A 74 -13.34 15.96 -41.89
N ALA A 75 -13.53 14.68 -41.55
CA ALA A 75 -12.74 14.01 -40.53
C ALA A 75 -11.28 13.79 -40.95
N LEU A 76 -11.00 13.53 -42.23
CA LEU A 76 -9.62 13.44 -42.74
C LEU A 76 -8.90 14.79 -42.62
N HIS A 77 -9.58 15.92 -42.90
CA HIS A 77 -9.03 17.24 -42.63
C HIS A 77 -8.69 17.43 -41.15
N ALA A 78 -9.55 16.96 -40.23
CA ALA A 78 -9.27 17.00 -38.79
C ALA A 78 -8.03 16.19 -38.38
N VAL A 79 -7.76 15.06 -39.04
CA VAL A 79 -6.52 14.30 -38.82
C VAL A 79 -5.29 15.06 -39.35
N ILE A 80 -5.42 15.69 -40.52
CA ILE A 80 -4.31 16.43 -41.16
C ILE A 80 -3.96 17.68 -40.35
N ASP A 81 -4.96 18.45 -39.94
CA ASP A 81 -4.80 19.74 -39.28
C ASP A 81 -4.71 19.62 -37.75
N GLU A 82 -4.90 18.41 -37.22
CA GLU A 82 -4.82 18.05 -35.79
C GLU A 82 -5.82 18.76 -34.87
N TYR A 83 -7.00 19.14 -35.36
CA TYR A 83 -8.10 19.63 -34.52
C TYR A 83 -9.07 18.50 -34.11
N GLU A 84 -9.94 18.74 -33.14
CA GLU A 84 -10.95 17.77 -32.68
C GLU A 84 -12.15 17.69 -33.62
N HIS A 85 -12.73 16.50 -33.82
CA HIS A 85 -13.87 16.34 -34.71
C HIS A 85 -14.85 15.29 -34.15
N PRO A 86 -16.18 15.54 -34.20
CA PRO A 86 -17.17 14.62 -33.61
C PRO A 86 -17.08 13.18 -34.12
N SER A 87 -16.78 13.01 -35.41
CA SER A 87 -16.62 11.70 -36.06
C SER A 87 -15.21 11.10 -35.95
N LEU A 88 -14.30 11.65 -35.15
CA LEU A 88 -12.91 11.22 -35.06
C LEU A 88 -12.54 10.87 -33.61
N VAL A 89 -11.94 9.70 -33.42
CA VAL A 89 -11.24 9.32 -32.18
C VAL A 89 -9.80 8.98 -32.54
N ARG A 90 -8.82 9.56 -31.83
CA ARG A 90 -7.40 9.37 -32.13
C ARG A 90 -6.57 9.25 -30.86
N THR A 91 -5.44 8.57 -30.95
CA THR A 91 -4.49 8.50 -29.84
C THR A 91 -3.53 9.69 -29.86
N ASN A 92 -3.31 10.31 -28.69
CA ASN A 92 -2.26 11.33 -28.52
C ASN A 92 -0.89 10.69 -28.28
N THR A 93 -0.90 9.54 -27.61
CA THR A 93 0.24 8.68 -27.32
C THR A 93 0.22 7.43 -28.22
N PRO A 94 1.36 6.72 -28.42
CA PRO A 94 1.37 5.45 -29.14
C PRO A 94 0.53 4.41 -28.39
N ALA A 95 -0.39 3.74 -29.09
CA ALA A 95 -1.14 2.60 -28.60
C ALA A 95 -0.20 1.46 -28.14
N SER A 96 -0.60 0.78 -27.08
CA SER A 96 0.10 -0.34 -26.47
C SER A 96 -0.89 -1.45 -26.14
N THR A 97 -0.41 -2.66 -25.88
CA THR A 97 -1.25 -3.71 -25.27
C THR A 97 -1.83 -3.20 -23.95
N ARG A 98 -3.15 -3.34 -23.77
CA ARG A 98 -3.87 -2.89 -22.58
C ARG A 98 -4.34 -4.06 -21.73
N ARG A 99 -4.59 -3.81 -20.44
CA ARG A 99 -5.31 -4.74 -19.57
C ARG A 99 -6.52 -4.05 -18.97
N LEU A 100 -7.67 -4.68 -19.15
CA LEU A 100 -8.97 -4.04 -18.99
C LEU A 100 -9.73 -4.58 -17.78
N ALA A 101 -10.36 -3.68 -17.03
CA ALA A 101 -11.32 -3.98 -16.00
C ALA A 101 -12.74 -3.55 -16.37
N TYR A 102 -13.70 -4.43 -16.10
CA TYR A 102 -15.12 -4.06 -16.04
C TYR A 102 -15.48 -3.59 -14.64
N VAL A 103 -16.08 -2.42 -14.53
CA VAL A 103 -16.52 -1.83 -13.27
C VAL A 103 -18.04 -1.87 -13.18
N PHE A 104 -18.54 -2.49 -12.13
CA PHE A 104 -19.95 -2.74 -11.86
C PHE A 104 -20.44 -1.85 -10.72
N PRO A 105 -21.19 -0.78 -11.01
CA PRO A 105 -21.64 0.16 -9.98
C PRO A 105 -22.76 -0.39 -9.09
N GLY A 106 -22.95 0.29 -7.96
CA GLY A 106 -24.02 -0.01 -7.00
C GLY A 106 -25.37 0.64 -7.35
N GLN A 107 -26.26 0.73 -6.35
CA GLN A 107 -27.53 1.46 -6.47
C GLN A 107 -27.29 2.98 -6.47
N GLY A 108 -28.06 3.71 -7.27
CA GLY A 108 -28.07 5.19 -7.31
C GLY A 108 -28.25 5.80 -8.69
N GLY A 109 -27.99 5.04 -9.75
CA GLY A 109 -28.13 5.48 -11.16
C GLY A 109 -29.40 5.00 -11.86
N GLN A 110 -30.15 4.07 -11.26
CA GLN A 110 -31.27 3.37 -11.89
C GLN A 110 -32.43 4.29 -12.28
N ARG A 111 -33.18 3.86 -13.30
CA ARG A 111 -34.49 4.40 -13.66
C ARG A 111 -35.30 3.36 -14.44
N PRO A 112 -36.64 3.46 -14.44
CA PRO A 112 -37.47 2.72 -15.39
C PRO A 112 -37.03 2.96 -16.84
N GLY A 113 -37.03 1.90 -17.64
CA GLY A 113 -36.69 1.94 -19.06
C GLY A 113 -35.19 2.05 -19.39
N MET A 114 -34.28 1.98 -18.40
CA MET A 114 -32.83 2.16 -18.60
C MET A 114 -32.17 1.15 -19.55
N GLY A 115 -32.78 -0.02 -19.76
CA GLY A 115 -32.22 -1.05 -20.65
C GLY A 115 -32.86 -1.08 -22.03
N ARG A 116 -33.91 -0.29 -22.28
CA ARG A 116 -34.71 -0.36 -23.52
C ARG A 116 -33.86 -0.16 -24.78
N LEU A 117 -33.02 0.88 -24.80
CA LEU A 117 -32.17 1.20 -25.95
C LEU A 117 -31.27 0.02 -26.33
N PHE A 118 -30.58 -0.56 -25.36
CA PHE A 118 -29.64 -1.68 -25.59
C PHE A 118 -30.38 -2.97 -25.94
N TYR A 119 -31.50 -3.23 -25.28
CA TYR A 119 -32.35 -4.38 -25.55
C TYR A 119 -32.88 -4.35 -26.98
N GLU A 120 -33.33 -3.19 -27.47
CA GLU A 120 -33.84 -3.03 -28.83
C GLU A 120 -32.73 -3.11 -29.88
N SER A 121 -31.55 -2.55 -29.59
CA SER A 121 -30.49 -2.35 -30.58
C SER A 121 -29.49 -3.51 -30.70
N ILE A 122 -29.14 -4.18 -29.59
CA ILE A 122 -28.04 -5.15 -29.56
C ILE A 122 -28.53 -6.56 -29.17
N PRO A 123 -28.40 -7.56 -30.07
CA PRO A 123 -28.82 -8.94 -29.78
C PRO A 123 -28.14 -9.57 -28.56
N ALA A 124 -26.84 -9.34 -28.35
CA ALA A 124 -26.10 -9.90 -27.22
C ALA A 124 -26.62 -9.41 -25.87
N PHE A 125 -26.96 -8.11 -25.75
CA PHE A 125 -27.62 -7.57 -24.57
C PHE A 125 -28.97 -8.25 -24.35
N ARG A 126 -29.80 -8.32 -25.41
CA ARG A 126 -31.15 -8.89 -25.35
C ARG A 126 -31.14 -10.33 -24.86
N THR A 127 -30.29 -11.17 -25.45
CA THR A 127 -30.15 -12.58 -25.07
C THR A 127 -29.76 -12.74 -23.61
N GLU A 128 -28.81 -11.93 -23.12
CA GLU A 128 -28.39 -12.02 -21.72
C GLU A 128 -29.46 -11.50 -20.77
N ALA A 129 -30.14 -10.40 -21.12
CA ALA A 129 -31.24 -9.88 -20.34
C ALA A 129 -32.40 -10.88 -20.23
N ASP A 130 -32.74 -11.58 -21.32
CA ASP A 130 -33.77 -12.63 -21.32
C ASP A 130 -33.37 -13.82 -20.43
N ARG A 131 -32.09 -14.22 -20.44
CA ARG A 131 -31.57 -15.28 -19.55
C ARG A 131 -31.66 -14.89 -18.08
N CYS A 132 -31.24 -13.69 -17.71
CA CYS A 132 -31.39 -13.18 -16.34
C CYS A 132 -32.86 -13.12 -15.94
N ALA A 133 -33.72 -12.64 -16.85
CA ALA A 133 -35.15 -12.54 -16.61
C ALA A 133 -35.82 -13.88 -16.33
N GLU A 134 -35.44 -14.94 -17.07
CA GLU A 134 -35.90 -16.30 -16.83
C GLU A 134 -35.44 -16.85 -15.48
N ALA A 135 -34.20 -16.54 -15.07
CA ALA A 135 -33.65 -16.95 -13.78
C ALA A 135 -34.42 -16.34 -12.60
N PHE A 136 -34.65 -15.01 -12.62
CA PHE A 136 -35.46 -14.33 -11.59
C PHE A 136 -36.92 -14.79 -11.60
N GLN A 137 -37.51 -14.95 -12.79
CA GLN A 137 -38.89 -15.44 -12.93
C GLN A 137 -39.08 -16.84 -12.32
N THR A 138 -38.09 -17.71 -12.50
CA THR A 138 -38.11 -19.08 -11.97
C THR A 138 -37.95 -19.12 -10.46
N GLN A 139 -37.08 -18.28 -9.90
CA GLN A 139 -36.75 -18.29 -8.48
C GLN A 139 -37.72 -17.47 -7.62
N PHE A 140 -38.17 -16.32 -8.11
CA PHE A 140 -38.94 -15.34 -7.34
C PHE A 140 -40.32 -15.04 -7.94
N GLY A 141 -40.66 -15.59 -9.11
CA GLY A 141 -41.96 -15.40 -9.74
C GLY A 141 -42.14 -14.05 -10.44
N GLU A 142 -41.11 -13.22 -10.45
CA GLU A 142 -41.13 -11.87 -11.05
C GLU A 142 -39.96 -11.68 -12.01
N SER A 143 -40.22 -10.95 -13.10
CA SER A 143 -39.23 -10.65 -14.13
C SER A 143 -38.76 -9.20 -14.05
N PRO A 144 -37.45 -8.92 -14.06
CA PRO A 144 -36.90 -7.57 -14.06
C PRO A 144 -37.16 -6.80 -15.37
N LEU A 145 -37.60 -7.46 -16.45
CA LEU A 145 -37.75 -6.82 -17.77
C LEU A 145 -38.77 -5.68 -17.78
N LYS A 146 -39.81 -5.74 -16.94
CA LYS A 146 -40.81 -4.67 -16.89
C LYS A 146 -40.17 -3.35 -16.46
N TYR A 147 -39.40 -3.35 -15.38
CA TYR A 147 -38.67 -2.15 -14.94
C TYR A 147 -37.60 -1.74 -15.97
N LEU A 148 -36.91 -2.73 -16.55
CA LEU A 148 -35.82 -2.47 -17.49
C LEU A 148 -36.27 -1.81 -18.80
N LEU A 149 -37.49 -2.10 -19.26
CA LEU A 149 -37.97 -1.73 -20.60
C LEU A 149 -39.10 -0.68 -20.59
N ASP A 150 -39.94 -0.63 -19.55
CA ASP A 150 -41.05 0.32 -19.46
C ASP A 150 -40.60 1.61 -18.74
N ASP A 151 -40.51 2.72 -19.47
CA ASP A 151 -40.14 4.04 -18.93
C ASP A 151 -41.24 4.68 -18.07
N LYS A 152 -42.47 4.13 -18.12
CA LYS A 152 -43.62 4.57 -17.32
C LYS A 152 -43.92 3.63 -16.15
N PHE A 153 -43.04 2.66 -15.88
CA PHE A 153 -43.24 1.74 -14.78
C PHE A 153 -43.46 2.53 -13.47
N PRO A 154 -44.58 2.31 -12.76
CA PRO A 154 -44.88 3.01 -11.52
C PRO A 154 -43.92 2.51 -10.45
N ALA A 155 -42.81 3.20 -10.28
CA ALA A 155 -41.77 2.83 -9.35
C ALA A 155 -42.11 3.35 -7.95
N GLU A 156 -42.56 2.47 -7.06
CA GLU A 156 -42.05 2.49 -5.70
C GLU A 156 -40.67 1.82 -5.82
N ASP A 157 -39.57 2.58 -5.78
CA ASP A 157 -38.18 2.09 -6.00
C ASP A 157 -37.74 1.11 -4.87
N SER A 158 -38.47 0.01 -4.67
CA SER A 158 -38.13 -1.03 -3.71
C SER A 158 -36.90 -1.80 -4.16
N SER A 159 -36.16 -2.34 -3.19
CA SER A 159 -34.95 -3.09 -3.48
C SER A 159 -35.27 -4.34 -4.28
N GLY A 160 -36.40 -5.00 -4.00
CA GLY A 160 -36.92 -6.17 -4.72
C GLY A 160 -37.10 -5.97 -6.22
N VAL A 161 -37.37 -4.75 -6.67
CA VAL A 161 -37.51 -4.41 -8.10
C VAL A 161 -36.19 -3.89 -8.67
N VAL A 162 -35.53 -2.99 -7.96
CA VAL A 162 -34.36 -2.25 -8.46
C VAL A 162 -33.12 -3.14 -8.57
N GLN A 163 -32.82 -3.97 -7.57
CA GLN A 163 -31.58 -4.76 -7.55
C GLN A 163 -31.56 -5.83 -8.66
N PRO A 164 -32.62 -6.63 -8.90
CA PRO A 164 -32.68 -7.55 -10.04
C PRO A 164 -32.57 -6.84 -11.40
N ALA A 165 -33.18 -5.66 -11.55
CA ALA A 165 -33.10 -4.88 -12.78
C ALA A 165 -31.68 -4.36 -13.04
N LEU A 166 -31.00 -3.86 -12.02
CA LEU A 166 -29.60 -3.41 -12.11
C LEU A 166 -28.65 -4.57 -12.43
N PHE A 167 -28.81 -5.73 -11.78
CA PHE A 167 -28.04 -6.93 -12.11
C PHE A 167 -28.22 -7.33 -13.58
N THR A 168 -29.47 -7.36 -14.05
CA THR A 168 -29.81 -7.71 -15.44
C THR A 168 -29.21 -6.71 -16.44
N GLN A 169 -29.30 -5.41 -16.14
CA GLN A 169 -28.67 -4.35 -16.94
C GLN A 169 -27.16 -4.56 -17.03
N MET A 170 -26.47 -4.71 -15.91
CA MET A 170 -25.02 -4.87 -15.88
C MET A 170 -24.55 -6.13 -16.62
N ALA A 171 -25.24 -7.26 -16.44
CA ALA A 171 -24.97 -8.49 -17.18
C ALA A 171 -25.17 -8.30 -18.69
N GLY A 172 -26.26 -7.66 -19.09
CA GLY A 172 -26.54 -7.31 -20.49
C GLY A 172 -25.48 -6.40 -21.10
N LEU A 173 -25.06 -5.35 -20.38
CA LEU A 173 -23.99 -4.45 -20.83
C LEU A 173 -22.65 -5.18 -20.96
N ALA A 174 -22.31 -6.09 -20.03
CA ALA A 174 -21.12 -6.91 -20.14
C ALA A 174 -21.14 -7.81 -21.40
N ALA A 175 -22.30 -8.42 -21.70
CA ALA A 175 -22.48 -9.20 -22.93
C ALA A 175 -22.39 -8.35 -24.19
N MET A 176 -22.94 -7.13 -24.16
CA MET A 176 -22.83 -6.14 -25.23
C MET A 176 -21.37 -5.80 -25.51
N TRP A 177 -20.60 -5.34 -24.53
CA TRP A 177 -19.19 -5.00 -24.71
C TRP A 177 -18.37 -6.20 -25.22
N ARG A 178 -18.60 -7.41 -24.68
CA ARG A 178 -17.96 -8.66 -25.14
C ARG A 178 -18.24 -8.97 -26.60
N SER A 179 -19.47 -8.71 -27.08
CA SER A 179 -19.82 -8.94 -28.49
C SER A 179 -19.03 -8.06 -29.47
N PHE A 180 -18.47 -6.95 -29.00
CA PHE A 180 -17.63 -6.04 -29.79
C PHE A 180 -16.12 -6.20 -29.51
N GLY A 181 -15.71 -7.33 -28.93
CA GLY A 181 -14.30 -7.69 -28.77
C GLY A 181 -13.63 -7.10 -27.52
N ILE A 182 -14.38 -6.45 -26.65
CA ILE A 182 -13.88 -5.94 -25.36
C ILE A 182 -14.21 -6.97 -24.31
N ALA A 183 -13.21 -7.60 -23.69
CA ALA A 183 -13.40 -8.56 -22.61
C ALA A 183 -12.53 -8.18 -21.41
N PRO A 184 -13.02 -8.39 -20.18
CA PRO A 184 -12.27 -8.01 -18.98
C PRO A 184 -11.16 -9.01 -18.69
N ASN A 185 -10.01 -8.51 -18.27
CA ASN A 185 -9.02 -9.31 -17.54
C ASN A 185 -9.38 -9.42 -16.06
N VAL A 186 -10.10 -8.42 -15.53
CA VAL A 186 -10.53 -8.32 -14.13
C VAL A 186 -11.94 -7.72 -14.09
N THR A 187 -12.79 -8.16 -13.15
CA THR A 187 -14.04 -7.45 -12.82
C THR A 187 -13.91 -6.74 -11.48
N ILE A 188 -14.56 -5.59 -11.32
CA ILE A 188 -14.52 -4.77 -10.11
C ILE A 188 -15.95 -4.44 -9.70
N GLY A 189 -16.31 -4.77 -8.46
CA GLY A 189 -17.65 -4.57 -7.93
C GLY A 189 -17.78 -3.46 -6.89
N HIS A 190 -18.83 -2.65 -6.99
CA HIS A 190 -19.22 -1.71 -5.94
C HIS A 190 -20.56 -2.13 -5.30
N SER A 191 -20.54 -2.50 -4.02
CA SER A 191 -21.72 -2.96 -3.28
C SER A 191 -22.44 -4.10 -4.02
N GLN A 192 -23.74 -3.98 -4.34
CA GLN A 192 -24.48 -5.00 -5.09
C GLN A 192 -23.92 -5.27 -6.50
N GLY A 193 -23.22 -4.30 -7.09
CA GLY A 193 -22.56 -4.48 -8.39
C GLY A 193 -21.51 -5.60 -8.35
N GLU A 194 -20.98 -5.90 -7.17
CA GLU A 194 -20.05 -7.01 -6.94
C GLU A 194 -20.67 -8.38 -7.25
N ILE A 195 -21.99 -8.54 -7.13
CA ILE A 195 -22.68 -9.78 -7.51
C ILE A 195 -22.68 -9.95 -9.04
N ALA A 196 -22.89 -8.86 -9.78
CA ALA A 196 -22.77 -8.88 -11.24
C ALA A 196 -21.31 -9.09 -11.68
N ALA A 197 -20.34 -8.48 -10.97
CA ALA A 197 -18.92 -8.68 -11.23
C ALA A 197 -18.50 -10.15 -11.06
N ALA A 198 -18.95 -10.80 -9.98
CA ALA A 198 -18.68 -12.22 -9.72
C ALA A 198 -19.38 -13.15 -10.72
N TYR A 199 -20.59 -12.80 -11.19
CA TYR A 199 -21.26 -13.56 -12.23
C TYR A 199 -20.52 -13.45 -13.57
N VAL A 200 -20.16 -12.23 -13.97
CA VAL A 200 -19.50 -11.98 -15.25
C VAL A 200 -18.08 -12.54 -15.29
N SER A 201 -17.38 -12.60 -14.16
CA SER A 201 -16.08 -13.28 -14.06
C SER A 201 -16.20 -14.80 -14.12
N GLY A 202 -17.38 -15.38 -13.86
CA GLY A 202 -17.59 -16.82 -13.79
C GLY A 202 -17.41 -17.43 -12.40
N MET A 203 -17.12 -16.61 -11.38
CA MET A 203 -16.99 -17.06 -9.99
C MET A 203 -18.31 -17.56 -9.38
N THR A 204 -19.45 -17.17 -9.94
CA THR A 204 -20.76 -17.67 -9.52
C THR A 204 -21.63 -17.99 -10.72
N THR A 205 -22.51 -18.98 -10.56
CA THR A 205 -23.51 -19.29 -11.59
C THR A 205 -24.58 -18.20 -11.65
N LEU A 206 -25.28 -18.08 -12.80
CA LEU A 206 -26.42 -17.17 -12.94
C LEU A 206 -27.52 -17.47 -11.91
N ALA A 207 -27.77 -18.75 -11.63
CA ALA A 207 -28.79 -19.16 -10.68
C ALA A 207 -28.43 -18.70 -9.26
N ASP A 208 -27.19 -18.93 -8.82
CA ASP A 208 -26.75 -18.49 -7.49
C ASP A 208 -26.68 -16.97 -7.39
N ALA A 209 -26.22 -16.28 -8.44
CA ALA A 209 -26.18 -14.82 -8.47
C ALA A 209 -27.59 -14.20 -8.35
N ALA A 210 -28.55 -14.69 -9.13
CA ALA A 210 -29.94 -14.25 -9.06
C ALA A 210 -30.54 -14.48 -7.67
N LEU A 211 -30.21 -15.63 -7.05
CA LEU A 211 -30.65 -15.96 -5.70
C LEU A 211 -30.06 -15.00 -4.66
N VAL A 212 -28.76 -14.70 -4.72
CA VAL A 212 -28.10 -13.74 -3.83
C VAL A 212 -28.73 -12.36 -3.97
N VAL A 213 -28.93 -11.88 -5.21
CA VAL A 213 -29.58 -10.58 -5.47
C VAL A 213 -30.98 -10.57 -4.87
N GLY A 214 -31.82 -11.58 -5.13
CA GLY A 214 -33.20 -11.60 -4.64
C GLY A 214 -33.32 -11.73 -3.12
N LEU A 215 -32.48 -12.57 -2.49
CA LEU A 215 -32.44 -12.69 -1.03
C LEU A 215 -31.97 -11.39 -0.37
N ARG A 216 -30.94 -10.74 -0.93
CA ARG A 216 -30.44 -9.45 -0.46
C ARG A 216 -31.50 -8.36 -0.59
N ALA A 217 -32.15 -8.28 -1.75
CA ALA A 217 -33.18 -7.30 -2.03
C ALA A 217 -34.39 -7.44 -1.09
N ARG A 218 -34.83 -8.67 -0.84
CA ARG A 218 -35.90 -8.96 0.11
C ARG A 218 -35.51 -8.59 1.54
N ALA A 219 -34.29 -8.92 1.97
CA ALA A 219 -33.81 -8.57 3.31
C ALA A 219 -33.73 -7.03 3.49
N ALA A 220 -33.34 -6.30 2.45
CA ALA A 220 -33.37 -4.85 2.43
C ALA A 220 -34.79 -4.28 2.55
N ASP A 221 -35.76 -4.82 1.81
CA ASP A 221 -37.16 -4.38 1.88
C ASP A 221 -37.82 -4.71 3.23
N GLU A 222 -37.50 -5.86 3.84
CA GLU A 222 -37.96 -6.21 5.19
C GLU A 222 -37.37 -5.25 6.25
N PHE A 223 -36.14 -4.76 6.04
CA PHE A 223 -35.48 -3.79 6.91
C PHE A 223 -35.96 -2.34 6.70
N ALA A 224 -36.52 -2.02 5.52
CA ALA A 224 -37.02 -0.69 5.16
C ALA A 224 -38.27 -0.22 5.92
N SER A 225 -38.59 -0.87 7.05
CA SER A 225 -39.67 -0.47 7.96
C SER A 225 -39.29 0.69 8.91
N GLY A 226 -38.03 1.15 8.89
CA GLY A 226 -37.52 2.29 9.67
C GLY A 226 -37.14 3.50 8.81
N ASP A 227 -37.04 4.68 9.46
CA ASP A 227 -36.68 5.96 8.82
C ASP A 227 -35.16 6.09 8.63
N TYR A 228 -34.59 5.34 7.67
CA TYR A 228 -33.15 5.36 7.36
C TYR A 228 -32.85 5.97 5.98
N ALA A 229 -31.65 6.49 5.81
CA ALA A 229 -31.16 6.99 4.52
C ALA A 229 -29.67 6.70 4.31
N MET A 230 -29.24 6.86 3.06
CA MET A 230 -27.84 6.88 2.67
C MET A 230 -27.55 8.16 1.88
N ALA A 231 -26.32 8.66 1.95
CA ALA A 231 -25.88 9.80 1.14
C ALA A 231 -24.45 9.61 0.63
N VAL A 232 -24.15 10.23 -0.51
CA VAL A 232 -22.77 10.45 -0.99
C VAL A 232 -22.37 11.88 -0.64
N VAL A 233 -21.14 12.06 -0.17
CA VAL A 233 -20.59 13.36 0.24
C VAL A 233 -19.18 13.54 -0.35
N ALA A 234 -18.92 14.73 -0.88
CA ALA A 234 -17.60 15.13 -1.37
C ALA A 234 -16.73 15.60 -0.21
N ALA A 235 -16.22 14.65 0.55
CA ALA A 235 -15.31 14.87 1.67
C ALA A 235 -14.29 13.75 1.72
N ASP A 236 -13.10 14.06 2.26
CA ASP A 236 -12.17 13.02 2.68
C ASP A 236 -12.70 12.27 3.90
N ARG A 237 -12.06 11.14 4.18
CA ARG A 237 -12.47 10.24 5.26
C ARG A 237 -12.41 10.92 6.62
N ASP A 238 -11.31 11.61 6.92
CA ASP A 238 -11.08 12.20 8.23
C ASP A 238 -12.14 13.27 8.49
N THR A 239 -12.34 14.17 7.52
CA THR A 239 -13.38 15.20 7.53
C THR A 239 -14.78 14.60 7.73
N CYS A 240 -15.09 13.50 7.05
CA CYS A 240 -16.37 12.82 7.22
C CYS A 240 -16.54 12.22 8.62
N GLU A 241 -15.54 11.53 9.16
CA GLU A 241 -15.58 10.97 10.52
C GLU A 241 -15.75 12.10 11.56
N ASP A 242 -15.09 13.23 11.33
CA ASP A 242 -15.18 14.45 12.12
C ASP A 242 -16.59 15.06 12.12
N LEU A 243 -17.26 15.06 10.96
CA LEU A 243 -18.66 15.50 10.84
C LEU A 243 -19.60 14.54 11.58
N LEU A 244 -19.42 13.23 11.40
CA LEU A 244 -20.23 12.21 12.05
C LEU A 244 -20.13 12.29 13.58
N ALA A 245 -18.92 12.53 14.12
CA ALA A 245 -18.69 12.67 15.57
C ALA A 245 -19.41 13.89 16.19
N ARG A 246 -19.78 14.89 15.39
CA ARG A 246 -20.46 16.12 15.84
C ARG A 246 -21.98 16.06 15.71
N CYS A 247 -22.52 15.02 15.08
CA CYS A 247 -23.96 14.84 14.93
C CYS A 247 -24.59 14.23 16.18
N SER A 248 -25.79 14.67 16.54
CA SER A 248 -26.53 14.14 17.70
C SER A 248 -27.34 12.88 17.42
N GLY A 249 -27.63 12.59 16.15
CA GLY A 249 -28.33 11.38 15.71
C GLY A 249 -27.38 10.36 15.10
N TRP A 250 -27.90 9.19 14.72
CA TRP A 250 -27.05 8.09 14.26
C TRP A 250 -26.74 8.17 12.77
N ALA A 251 -25.46 8.15 12.43
CA ALA A 251 -24.95 7.96 11.08
C ALA A 251 -23.52 7.37 11.14
N GLN A 252 -23.11 6.67 10.10
CA GLN A 252 -21.78 6.06 9.99
C GLN A 252 -21.25 6.08 8.56
N LEU A 253 -19.93 5.91 8.44
CA LEU A 253 -19.24 5.78 7.17
C LEU A 253 -19.52 4.41 6.53
N SER A 254 -20.14 4.42 5.36
CA SER A 254 -20.64 3.23 4.65
C SER A 254 -19.92 2.94 3.35
N VAL A 255 -19.31 3.94 2.72
CA VAL A 255 -18.59 3.79 1.45
C VAL A 255 -17.37 4.70 1.44
N VAL A 256 -16.24 4.21 0.93
CA VAL A 256 -15.07 5.01 0.56
C VAL A 256 -14.84 4.79 -0.93
N ASN A 257 -15.27 5.76 -1.75
CA ASN A 257 -15.14 5.68 -3.20
C ASN A 257 -13.78 6.17 -3.66
N SER A 258 -13.31 7.27 -3.08
CA SER A 258 -12.05 7.93 -3.42
C SER A 258 -11.55 8.76 -2.24
N PRO A 259 -10.37 9.40 -2.34
CA PRO A 259 -9.85 10.28 -1.29
C PRO A 259 -10.74 11.47 -0.95
N SER A 260 -11.63 11.87 -1.85
CA SER A 260 -12.50 13.06 -1.76
C SER A 260 -13.98 12.72 -1.89
N MET A 261 -14.35 11.44 -1.97
CA MET A 261 -15.73 11.01 -2.10
C MET A 261 -16.02 9.80 -1.21
N VAL A 262 -16.92 10.00 -0.26
CA VAL A 262 -17.35 8.97 0.69
C VAL A 262 -18.86 8.88 0.74
N GLY A 263 -19.37 7.79 1.30
CA GLY A 263 -20.80 7.58 1.51
C GLY A 263 -21.10 7.28 2.97
N ILE A 264 -22.23 7.80 3.44
CA ILE A 264 -22.72 7.63 4.80
C ILE A 264 -24.08 6.94 4.79
N SER A 265 -24.39 6.19 5.85
CA SER A 265 -25.73 5.68 6.12
C SER A 265 -26.12 5.96 7.56
N GLY A 266 -27.41 6.15 7.82
CA GLY A 266 -27.86 6.59 9.13
C GLY A 266 -29.38 6.75 9.21
N ASP A 267 -29.83 7.33 10.32
CA ASP A 267 -31.19 7.83 10.46
C ASP A 267 -31.44 8.88 9.37
N GLN A 268 -32.64 8.88 8.80
CA GLN A 268 -32.99 9.76 7.68
C GLN A 268 -32.80 11.24 8.04
N GLU A 269 -33.24 11.65 9.23
CA GLU A 269 -33.10 13.04 9.70
C GLU A 269 -31.62 13.42 9.87
N THR A 270 -30.80 12.54 10.43
CA THR A 270 -29.36 12.76 10.63
C THR A 270 -28.62 12.90 9.31
N VAL A 271 -28.83 11.96 8.39
CA VAL A 271 -28.20 11.96 7.06
C VAL A 271 -28.63 13.20 6.27
N GLN A 272 -29.91 13.56 6.32
CA GLN A 272 -30.40 14.78 5.66
C GLN A 272 -29.76 16.03 6.27
N GLY A 273 -29.65 16.12 7.60
CA GLY A 273 -29.00 17.26 8.28
C GLY A 273 -27.52 17.42 7.90
N ILE A 274 -26.79 16.31 7.72
CA ILE A 274 -25.40 16.34 7.23
C ILE A 274 -25.35 16.85 5.79
N VAL A 275 -26.23 16.33 4.92
CA VAL A 275 -26.32 16.75 3.51
C VAL A 275 -26.64 18.23 3.39
N ASP A 276 -27.60 18.73 4.18
CA ASP A 276 -27.98 20.14 4.21
C ASP A 276 -26.82 21.01 4.68
N THR A 277 -26.14 20.62 5.77
CA THR A 277 -24.96 21.33 6.30
C THR A 277 -23.84 21.44 5.27
N LEU A 278 -23.57 20.36 4.53
CA LEU A 278 -22.54 20.36 3.49
C LEU A 278 -22.96 21.20 2.28
N THR A 279 -24.23 21.11 1.88
CA THR A 279 -24.79 21.89 0.76
C THR A 279 -24.75 23.38 1.06
N GLU A 280 -25.08 23.79 2.29
CA GLU A 280 -24.97 25.19 2.75
C GLU A 280 -23.53 25.72 2.70
N ARG A 281 -22.54 24.84 2.87
CA ARG A 281 -21.11 25.15 2.75
C ARG A 281 -20.58 25.05 1.31
N GLY A 282 -21.45 24.84 0.32
CA GLY A 282 -21.06 24.67 -1.08
C GLY A 282 -20.32 23.35 -1.38
N THR A 283 -20.36 22.38 -0.46
CA THR A 283 -19.77 21.05 -0.65
C THR A 283 -20.81 20.10 -1.24
N PHE A 284 -20.45 19.32 -2.26
CA PHE A 284 -21.38 18.38 -2.88
C PHE A 284 -21.80 17.29 -1.87
N ALA A 285 -23.10 17.16 -1.65
CA ALA A 285 -23.69 16.08 -0.88
C ALA A 285 -25.05 15.72 -1.48
N ARG A 286 -25.39 14.43 -1.53
CA ARG A 286 -26.65 13.98 -2.11
C ARG A 286 -27.16 12.70 -1.45
N VAL A 287 -28.41 12.72 -1.00
CA VAL A 287 -29.12 11.53 -0.52
C VAL A 287 -29.36 10.57 -1.68
N ILE A 288 -29.08 9.29 -1.44
CA ILE A 288 -29.35 8.17 -2.33
C ILE A 288 -30.71 7.60 -1.96
N ARG A 289 -31.54 7.30 -2.96
CA ARG A 289 -32.86 6.69 -2.76
C ARG A 289 -32.73 5.22 -2.35
N VAL A 290 -32.40 5.01 -1.08
CA VAL A 290 -32.29 3.72 -0.39
C VAL A 290 -32.91 3.93 1.01
N GLN A 291 -33.89 3.11 1.36
CA GLN A 291 -34.65 3.22 2.62
C GLN A 291 -34.13 2.29 3.72
N TYR A 292 -32.88 1.84 3.61
CA TYR A 292 -32.23 1.01 4.63
C TYR A 292 -30.76 1.39 4.74
N PRO A 293 -30.14 1.25 5.92
CA PRO A 293 -28.77 1.69 6.15
C PRO A 293 -27.81 0.57 5.75
N ALA A 294 -27.57 0.38 4.45
CA ALA A 294 -26.60 -0.61 3.96
C ALA A 294 -25.18 -0.28 4.44
N HIS A 295 -24.31 -1.28 4.55
CA HIS A 295 -22.90 -1.12 4.91
C HIS A 295 -22.72 -0.45 6.28
N SER A 296 -23.50 -0.94 7.24
CA SER A 296 -23.71 -0.30 8.52
C SER A 296 -23.85 -1.36 9.61
N SER A 297 -23.46 -1.04 10.85
CA SER A 297 -23.62 -1.91 12.01
C SER A 297 -25.00 -2.54 12.16
N LEU A 298 -26.07 -1.84 11.82
CA LEU A 298 -27.46 -2.32 11.94
C LEU A 298 -27.78 -3.54 11.06
N ILE A 299 -27.08 -3.69 9.93
CA ILE A 299 -27.27 -4.87 9.05
C ILE A 299 -26.92 -6.18 9.78
N HIS A 300 -26.17 -6.13 10.90
CA HIS A 300 -25.83 -7.32 11.67
C HIS A 300 -27.06 -8.10 12.15
N GLU A 301 -28.19 -7.43 12.40
CA GLU A 301 -29.44 -8.08 12.81
C GLU A 301 -29.96 -9.10 11.79
N LEU A 302 -29.61 -8.91 10.51
CA LEU A 302 -30.00 -9.77 9.40
C LEU A 302 -29.05 -10.97 9.20
N ALA A 303 -27.93 -11.02 9.92
CA ALA A 303 -26.85 -11.99 9.67
C ALA A 303 -27.35 -13.43 9.67
N ALA A 304 -28.05 -13.84 10.74
CA ALA A 304 -28.53 -15.21 10.89
C ALA A 304 -29.55 -15.59 9.80
N SER A 305 -30.49 -14.69 9.50
CA SER A 305 -31.56 -14.95 8.52
C SER A 305 -31.05 -15.02 7.09
N VAL A 306 -30.22 -14.05 6.69
CA VAL A 306 -29.65 -13.97 5.33
C VAL A 306 -28.72 -15.15 5.08
N ARG A 307 -27.79 -15.42 6.00
CA ARG A 307 -26.84 -16.54 5.87
C ARG A 307 -27.56 -17.89 5.84
N ALA A 308 -28.49 -18.14 6.76
CA ALA A 308 -29.24 -19.40 6.76
C ALA A 308 -30.06 -19.58 5.47
N SER A 309 -30.57 -18.49 4.89
CA SER A 309 -31.31 -18.54 3.63
C SER A 309 -30.40 -18.82 2.43
N MET A 310 -29.20 -18.25 2.40
CA MET A 310 -28.17 -18.52 1.41
C MET A 310 -27.68 -19.97 1.50
N GLN A 311 -27.28 -20.43 2.69
CA GLN A 311 -26.81 -21.81 2.92
C GLN A 311 -27.82 -22.88 2.49
N ARG A 312 -29.13 -22.60 2.62
CA ARG A 312 -30.20 -23.54 2.28
C ARG A 312 -30.48 -23.62 0.79
N GLN A 313 -30.29 -22.52 0.06
CA GLN A 313 -30.81 -22.37 -1.30
C GLN A 313 -29.73 -22.28 -2.38
N LEU A 314 -28.51 -21.86 -2.03
CA LEU A 314 -27.39 -21.82 -2.97
C LEU A 314 -27.02 -23.23 -3.41
N GLN A 315 -26.70 -23.38 -4.69
CA GLN A 315 -26.20 -24.63 -5.25
C GLN A 315 -24.72 -24.84 -4.89
N ASN A 316 -23.96 -23.75 -4.78
CA ASN A 316 -22.53 -23.77 -4.48
C ASN A 316 -22.25 -23.01 -3.17
N ALA A 317 -21.57 -23.68 -2.22
CA ALA A 317 -21.18 -23.08 -0.95
C ALA A 317 -19.87 -22.27 -1.01
N LYS A 318 -19.11 -22.45 -2.10
CA LYS A 318 -17.84 -21.77 -2.38
C LYS A 318 -17.89 -21.14 -3.78
N PHE A 319 -17.05 -20.13 -4.00
CA PHE A 319 -16.91 -19.53 -5.32
C PHE A 319 -16.24 -20.52 -6.29
N LEU A 320 -16.58 -20.39 -7.58
CA LEU A 320 -16.02 -21.20 -8.65
C LEU A 320 -14.67 -20.63 -9.10
N ASP A 321 -13.81 -21.51 -9.60
CA ASP A 321 -12.53 -21.16 -10.19
C ASP A 321 -12.70 -20.51 -11.57
N THR A 322 -11.89 -19.49 -11.89
CA THR A 322 -11.97 -18.75 -13.15
C THR A 322 -10.66 -18.02 -13.47
N ASP A 323 -10.41 -17.79 -14.76
CA ASP A 323 -9.27 -17.03 -15.27
C ASP A 323 -9.44 -15.49 -15.14
N ILE A 324 -10.62 -15.03 -14.73
CA ILE A 324 -10.93 -13.60 -14.56
C ILE A 324 -11.06 -13.28 -13.07
N ASP A 325 -10.08 -12.58 -12.51
CA ASP A 325 -10.15 -12.15 -11.11
C ASP A 325 -11.35 -11.23 -10.88
N CYS A 326 -12.05 -11.40 -9.75
CA CYS A 326 -13.06 -10.45 -9.28
C CYS A 326 -12.52 -9.68 -8.07
N LEU A 327 -12.36 -8.37 -8.22
CA LEU A 327 -11.97 -7.46 -7.13
C LEU A 327 -13.23 -6.88 -6.48
N GLY A 328 -13.34 -7.08 -5.18
CA GLY A 328 -14.46 -6.60 -4.40
C GLY A 328 -14.14 -5.36 -3.57
N GLY A 329 -15.07 -4.41 -3.54
CA GLY A 329 -15.06 -3.33 -2.54
C GLY A 329 -15.28 -3.85 -1.11
N THR A 330 -15.81 -5.06 -0.91
CA THR A 330 -16.02 -5.63 0.44
C THR A 330 -14.72 -5.80 1.23
N LEU A 331 -13.67 -6.34 0.57
CA LEU A 331 -12.35 -6.55 1.18
C LEU A 331 -11.30 -5.57 0.62
N GLY A 332 -11.65 -4.81 -0.43
CA GLY A 332 -10.72 -3.92 -1.14
C GLY A 332 -9.69 -4.65 -2.01
N GLY A 333 -9.98 -5.90 -2.38
CA GLY A 333 -9.05 -6.81 -3.05
C GLY A 333 -9.76 -8.01 -3.69
N PRO A 334 -9.01 -9.02 -4.17
CA PRO A 334 -9.59 -10.18 -4.86
C PRO A 334 -10.49 -11.01 -3.94
N ILE A 335 -11.60 -11.50 -4.51
CA ILE A 335 -12.46 -12.50 -3.87
C ILE A 335 -11.78 -13.86 -4.03
N MET A 336 -11.40 -14.46 -2.91
CA MET A 336 -10.67 -15.73 -2.90
C MET A 336 -11.63 -16.93 -2.98
N PRO A 337 -11.39 -17.95 -3.82
CA PRO A 337 -12.29 -19.10 -3.99
C PRO A 337 -12.61 -19.89 -2.70
N GLU A 338 -11.72 -19.81 -1.71
CA GLU A 338 -11.80 -20.54 -0.45
C GLU A 338 -12.83 -19.94 0.52
N LEU A 339 -13.24 -18.69 0.29
CA LEU A 339 -14.17 -17.98 1.16
C LEU A 339 -15.58 -18.60 1.11
N PRO A 340 -16.30 -18.66 2.25
CA PRO A 340 -17.68 -19.11 2.27
C PRO A 340 -18.58 -18.07 1.57
N VAL A 341 -19.40 -18.52 0.62
CA VAL A 341 -20.24 -17.62 -0.20
C VAL A 341 -21.28 -16.89 0.66
N ASP A 342 -21.87 -17.56 1.65
CA ASP A 342 -22.87 -16.97 2.54
C ASP A 342 -22.27 -15.89 3.45
N GLU A 343 -21.05 -16.11 3.95
CA GLU A 343 -20.33 -15.14 4.77
C GLU A 343 -19.91 -13.92 3.94
N TYR A 344 -19.34 -14.18 2.77
CA TYR A 344 -18.88 -13.11 1.89
C TYR A 344 -20.01 -12.18 1.48
N TRP A 345 -21.15 -12.71 1.02
CA TRP A 345 -22.26 -11.87 0.59
C TRP A 345 -22.95 -11.14 1.75
N PHE A 346 -22.90 -11.69 2.95
CA PHE A 346 -23.29 -10.95 4.15
C PHE A 346 -22.32 -9.80 4.44
N TRP A 347 -21.00 -10.03 4.40
CA TRP A 347 -20.00 -8.96 4.55
C TRP A 347 -20.17 -7.88 3.49
N ASN A 348 -20.45 -8.24 2.23
CA ASN A 348 -20.73 -7.27 1.16
C ASN A 348 -21.97 -6.41 1.42
N LEU A 349 -22.93 -6.87 2.23
CA LEU A 349 -24.08 -6.06 2.63
C LEU A 349 -23.79 -5.22 3.89
N ARG A 350 -22.91 -5.70 4.76
CA ARG A 350 -22.68 -5.19 6.12
C ARG A 350 -21.48 -4.26 6.24
N ASN A 351 -20.39 -4.52 5.54
CA ASN A 351 -19.13 -3.81 5.73
C ASN A 351 -19.04 -2.56 4.84
N THR A 352 -18.27 -1.58 5.28
CA THR A 352 -17.96 -0.39 4.48
C THR A 352 -17.38 -0.79 3.12
N VAL A 353 -17.93 -0.26 2.03
CA VAL A 353 -17.42 -0.53 0.68
C VAL A 353 -16.12 0.25 0.45
N ARG A 354 -15.03 -0.46 0.18
CA ARG A 354 -13.68 0.05 -0.09
C ARG A 354 -13.35 0.01 -1.58
N PHE A 355 -14.10 0.79 -2.36
CA PHE A 355 -13.90 0.88 -3.81
C PHE A 355 -12.56 1.53 -4.16
N ASP A 356 -12.11 2.49 -3.35
CA ASP A 356 -10.77 3.08 -3.39
C ASP A 356 -9.66 2.01 -3.44
N LYS A 357 -9.74 1.03 -2.54
CA LYS A 357 -8.77 -0.08 -2.47
C LYS A 357 -8.91 -1.07 -3.63
N ALA A 358 -10.13 -1.32 -4.10
CA ALA A 358 -10.34 -2.20 -5.26
C ALA A 358 -9.69 -1.62 -6.52
N ILE A 359 -9.79 -0.30 -6.75
CA ILE A 359 -9.10 0.39 -7.85
C ILE A 359 -7.59 0.35 -7.67
N ALA A 360 -7.07 0.65 -6.46
CA ALA A 360 -5.62 0.56 -6.19
C ALA A 360 -5.07 -0.87 -6.43
N THR A 361 -5.82 -1.91 -6.06
CA THR A 361 -5.45 -3.30 -6.33
C THR A 361 -5.48 -3.62 -7.82
N ALA A 362 -6.46 -3.12 -8.57
CA ALA A 362 -6.51 -3.27 -10.03
C ALA A 362 -5.26 -2.66 -10.70
N VAL A 363 -4.85 -1.46 -10.29
CA VAL A 363 -3.63 -0.81 -10.81
C VAL A 363 -2.38 -1.63 -10.50
N ARG A 364 -2.25 -2.18 -9.28
CA ARG A 364 -1.14 -3.09 -8.94
C ARG A 364 -1.14 -4.38 -9.77
N HIS A 365 -2.29 -4.83 -10.25
CA HIS A 365 -2.41 -5.94 -11.19
C HIS A 365 -2.11 -5.52 -12.65
N GLY A 366 -1.70 -4.28 -12.89
CA GLY A 366 -1.35 -3.74 -14.21
C GLY A 366 -2.58 -3.42 -15.07
N ILE A 367 -3.75 -3.20 -14.46
CA ILE A 367 -4.93 -2.71 -15.16
C ILE A 367 -4.76 -1.23 -15.48
N ASP A 368 -4.99 -0.87 -16.74
CA ASP A 368 -4.83 0.49 -17.24
C ASP A 368 -6.04 0.97 -18.05
N THR A 369 -7.05 0.13 -18.24
CA THR A 369 -8.30 0.48 -18.93
C THR A 369 -9.50 0.08 -18.07
N PHE A 370 -10.42 1.00 -17.84
CA PHE A 370 -11.60 0.81 -16.99
C PHE A 370 -12.87 1.12 -17.77
N VAL A 371 -13.79 0.17 -17.82
CA VAL A 371 -15.10 0.30 -18.49
C VAL A 371 -16.20 0.23 -17.44
N GLU A 372 -16.88 1.35 -17.18
CA GLU A 372 -18.03 1.38 -16.27
C GLU A 372 -19.30 0.87 -16.99
N LEU A 373 -19.87 -0.21 -16.46
CA LEU A 373 -21.05 -0.88 -17.00
C LEU A 373 -22.34 -0.31 -16.40
N ALA A 374 -22.67 0.92 -16.78
CA ALA A 374 -23.92 1.58 -16.41
C ALA A 374 -24.54 2.38 -17.56
N GLU A 375 -25.85 2.60 -17.46
CA GLU A 375 -26.58 3.51 -18.35
C GLU A 375 -26.14 4.97 -18.20
N HIS A 376 -25.60 5.32 -17.03
CA HIS A 376 -25.02 6.64 -16.76
C HIS A 376 -23.85 6.46 -15.79
N PRO A 377 -22.70 7.10 -16.03
CA PRO A 377 -21.53 6.96 -15.16
C PRO A 377 -21.82 7.50 -13.76
N THR A 378 -21.42 6.73 -12.76
CA THR A 378 -21.56 7.06 -11.33
C THR A 378 -20.24 6.94 -10.59
N LEU A 379 -19.30 6.14 -11.11
CA LEU A 379 -18.02 5.86 -10.46
C LEU A 379 -16.82 6.44 -11.21
N GLN A 380 -16.97 6.90 -12.46
CA GLN A 380 -15.85 7.46 -13.22
C GLN A 380 -15.04 8.52 -12.47
N LEU A 381 -15.69 9.49 -11.81
CA LEU A 381 -14.96 10.52 -11.06
C LEU A 381 -14.10 9.88 -9.96
N ALA A 382 -14.66 8.95 -9.19
CA ALA A 382 -13.93 8.22 -8.16
C ALA A 382 -12.78 7.39 -8.75
N ILE A 383 -12.96 6.75 -9.91
CA ILE A 383 -11.89 6.02 -10.61
C ILE A 383 -10.74 6.99 -10.95
N HIS A 384 -11.03 8.14 -11.56
CA HIS A 384 -10.01 9.14 -11.91
C HIS A 384 -9.25 9.66 -10.68
N GLU A 385 -9.95 9.97 -9.58
CA GLU A 385 -9.33 10.45 -8.35
C GLU A 385 -8.39 9.41 -7.73
N ASN A 386 -8.77 8.12 -7.75
CA ASN A 386 -7.90 7.05 -7.27
C ASN A 386 -6.68 6.83 -8.18
N LEU A 387 -6.87 6.92 -9.50
CA LEU A 387 -5.78 6.82 -10.48
C LEU A 387 -4.77 7.96 -10.32
N ALA A 388 -5.23 9.18 -10.01
CA ALA A 388 -4.36 10.34 -9.80
C ALA A 388 -3.42 10.20 -8.59
N LEU A 389 -3.72 9.32 -7.64
CA LEU A 389 -2.83 9.01 -6.51
C LEU A 389 -1.69 8.04 -6.86
N GLN A 390 -1.80 7.32 -7.98
CA GLN A 390 -0.82 6.31 -8.37
C GLN A 390 0.25 6.98 -9.25
N ALA A 391 1.52 6.85 -8.86
CA ALA A 391 2.66 7.51 -9.50
C ALA A 391 3.10 6.85 -10.84
N ASP A 392 2.19 6.15 -11.54
CA ASP A 392 2.56 5.31 -12.67
C ASP A 392 2.64 6.10 -14.00
N GLU A 393 3.59 5.74 -14.86
CA GLU A 393 3.91 6.49 -16.10
C GLU A 393 2.89 6.26 -17.24
N ARG A 394 1.97 5.29 -17.11
CA ARG A 394 1.03 4.91 -18.17
C ARG A 394 -0.30 5.65 -18.06
N GLU A 395 -0.68 6.30 -19.16
CA GLU A 395 -1.99 6.95 -19.32
C GLU A 395 -3.12 5.91 -19.24
N ALA A 396 -3.92 6.00 -18.18
CA ALA A 396 -5.09 5.16 -17.96
C ALA A 396 -6.28 5.63 -18.80
N VAL A 397 -7.05 4.69 -19.33
CA VAL A 397 -8.26 4.95 -20.13
C VAL A 397 -9.49 4.62 -19.29
N VAL A 398 -10.38 5.58 -19.06
CA VAL A 398 -11.63 5.37 -18.33
C VAL A 398 -12.79 5.72 -19.26
N VAL A 399 -13.67 4.76 -19.52
CA VAL A 399 -14.83 4.95 -20.40
C VAL A 399 -16.13 4.52 -19.73
N GLY A 400 -17.22 5.19 -20.10
CA GLY A 400 -18.58 4.84 -19.71
C GLY A 400 -19.28 4.11 -20.83
N THR A 401 -20.43 3.51 -20.52
CA THR A 401 -21.22 2.82 -21.54
C THR A 401 -22.25 3.74 -22.20
N SER A 402 -22.86 4.66 -21.45
CA SER A 402 -23.90 5.57 -21.95
C SER A 402 -24.09 6.74 -20.98
N GLU A 403 -24.95 7.69 -21.37
CA GLU A 403 -25.49 8.73 -20.50
C GLU A 403 -27.02 8.63 -20.41
N ARG A 404 -27.59 9.22 -19.35
CA ARG A 404 -29.04 9.22 -19.10
C ARG A 404 -29.86 9.84 -20.24
N THR A 405 -29.27 10.81 -20.93
CA THR A 405 -29.87 11.58 -22.04
C THR A 405 -29.68 10.91 -23.40
N ALA A 406 -28.94 9.79 -23.48
CA ALA A 406 -28.66 9.12 -24.73
C ALA A 406 -29.94 8.59 -25.39
N THR A 407 -30.10 8.89 -26.68
CA THR A 407 -31.21 8.41 -27.51
C THR A 407 -30.78 7.35 -28.54
N ASP A 408 -29.48 7.14 -28.68
CA ASP A 408 -28.85 6.20 -29.61
C ASP A 408 -27.54 5.63 -29.01
N LEU A 409 -26.85 4.78 -29.77
CA LEU A 409 -25.60 4.13 -29.35
C LEU A 409 -24.34 4.97 -29.62
N GLY A 410 -24.46 6.30 -29.78
CA GLY A 410 -23.36 7.21 -30.07
C GLY A 410 -22.28 7.20 -28.98
N GLU A 411 -22.67 7.34 -27.72
CA GLU A 411 -21.74 7.33 -26.57
C GLU A 411 -21.02 5.99 -26.43
N PHE A 412 -21.78 4.88 -26.53
CA PHE A 412 -21.20 3.54 -26.53
C PHE A 412 -20.20 3.36 -27.68
N THR A 413 -20.55 3.81 -28.89
CA THR A 413 -19.67 3.74 -30.07
C THR A 413 -18.38 4.53 -29.86
N ARG A 414 -18.46 5.73 -29.27
CA ARG A 414 -17.29 6.55 -28.96
C ARG A 414 -16.41 5.90 -27.89
N GLY A 415 -17.00 5.37 -26.82
CA GLY A 415 -16.27 4.63 -25.79
C GLY A 415 -15.56 3.40 -26.34
N LEU A 416 -16.23 2.61 -27.19
CA LEU A 416 -15.65 1.48 -27.90
C LEU A 416 -14.48 1.93 -28.79
N ALA A 417 -14.67 2.99 -29.57
CA ALA A 417 -13.63 3.56 -30.42
C ALA A 417 -12.40 3.97 -29.59
N GLN A 418 -12.61 4.60 -28.43
CA GLN A 418 -11.52 5.04 -27.55
C GLN A 418 -10.72 3.85 -27.02
N VAL A 419 -11.39 2.82 -26.49
CA VAL A 419 -10.69 1.59 -26.05
C VAL A 419 -9.96 0.92 -27.22
N ALA A 420 -10.63 0.77 -28.37
CA ALA A 420 -10.09 0.08 -29.54
C ALA A 420 -8.84 0.75 -30.14
N VAL A 421 -8.78 2.08 -30.19
CA VAL A 421 -7.59 2.77 -30.75
C VAL A 421 -6.41 2.80 -29.80
N HIS A 422 -6.65 2.72 -28.49
CA HIS A 422 -5.59 2.71 -27.46
C HIS A 422 -5.02 1.32 -27.18
N ASP A 423 -5.74 0.26 -27.56
CA ASP A 423 -5.30 -1.13 -27.44
C ASP A 423 -4.76 -1.68 -28.77
N LEU A 424 -3.46 -1.98 -28.78
CA LEU A 424 -2.81 -2.52 -29.97
C LEU A 424 -3.29 -3.94 -30.32
N ASP A 425 -3.84 -4.67 -29.34
CA ASP A 425 -4.30 -6.05 -29.51
C ASP A 425 -5.81 -6.14 -29.78
N TYR A 426 -6.51 -5.01 -29.95
CA TYR A 426 -7.93 -5.01 -30.26
C TYR A 426 -8.25 -5.74 -31.57
N SER A 427 -9.18 -6.71 -31.49
CA SER A 427 -9.61 -7.51 -32.64
C SER A 427 -10.66 -6.76 -33.47
N TRP A 428 -10.20 -6.00 -34.46
CA TRP A 428 -11.07 -5.30 -35.43
C TRP A 428 -12.01 -6.23 -36.21
N GLU A 429 -11.75 -7.54 -36.22
CA GLU A 429 -12.64 -8.52 -36.85
C GLU A 429 -13.99 -8.63 -36.14
N CYS A 430 -14.09 -8.25 -34.86
CA CYS A 430 -15.34 -8.23 -34.10
C CYS A 430 -16.36 -7.22 -34.65
N LEU A 431 -15.95 -6.25 -35.47
CA LEU A 431 -16.84 -5.29 -36.13
C LEU A 431 -17.41 -5.79 -37.46
N ARG A 432 -17.09 -7.03 -37.87
CA ARG A 432 -17.56 -7.60 -39.14
C ARG A 432 -19.04 -7.93 -39.08
N THR A 433 -19.78 -7.50 -40.09
CA THR A 433 -21.18 -7.88 -40.32
C THR A 433 -21.32 -8.57 -41.68
N GLU A 434 -22.25 -9.51 -41.76
CA GLU A 434 -22.59 -10.19 -43.01
C GLU A 434 -23.23 -9.20 -43.98
N SER A 435 -22.83 -9.25 -45.26
CA SER A 435 -23.43 -8.46 -46.33
C SER A 435 -24.00 -9.38 -47.41
N ASP A 436 -25.18 -9.05 -47.92
CA ASP A 436 -25.92 -9.81 -48.96
C ASP A 436 -25.30 -9.71 -50.39
N GLY A 437 -24.01 -9.36 -50.50
CA GLY A 437 -23.38 -9.06 -51.79
C GLY A 437 -22.51 -10.17 -52.40
N HIS A 438 -21.73 -9.80 -53.41
CA HIS A 438 -20.57 -10.57 -53.88
C HIS A 438 -19.27 -10.04 -53.28
N VAL A 439 -18.24 -10.90 -53.16
CA VAL A 439 -16.89 -10.50 -52.74
C VAL A 439 -16.37 -9.39 -53.65
N ARG A 440 -16.06 -8.25 -53.05
CA ARG A 440 -15.60 -7.04 -53.73
C ARG A 440 -14.10 -7.13 -54.07
N LEU A 441 -13.74 -6.76 -55.31
CA LEU A 441 -12.34 -6.66 -55.76
C LEU A 441 -11.62 -5.50 -55.07
N PRO A 442 -10.29 -5.56 -54.84
CA PRO A 442 -9.51 -4.43 -54.30
C PRO A 442 -9.70 -3.14 -55.12
N LEU A 443 -9.63 -1.99 -54.43
CA LEU A 443 -9.69 -0.67 -55.09
C LEU A 443 -8.46 -0.47 -55.97
N ARG A 444 -8.66 -0.04 -57.22
CA ARG A 444 -7.56 0.28 -58.15
C ARG A 444 -6.89 1.57 -57.72
N ASP A 445 -5.56 1.63 -57.88
CA ASP A 445 -4.75 2.82 -57.60
C ASP A 445 -4.87 3.37 -56.16
N PHE A 446 -5.34 2.52 -55.22
CA PHE A 446 -5.45 2.87 -53.82
C PHE A 446 -4.06 3.16 -53.21
N PRO A 447 -3.89 4.23 -52.42
CA PRO A 447 -2.58 4.65 -51.94
C PRO A 447 -1.89 3.57 -51.11
N ASN A 448 -0.60 3.34 -51.38
CA ASN A 448 0.25 2.49 -50.55
C ASN A 448 0.42 3.08 -49.14
N THR A 449 0.69 2.21 -48.17
CA THR A 449 1.04 2.63 -46.81
C THR A 449 2.23 3.60 -46.84
N ARG A 450 2.10 4.71 -46.13
CA ARG A 450 3.15 5.69 -45.90
C ARG A 450 4.21 5.11 -44.97
N MET A 451 5.45 5.18 -45.44
CA MET A 451 6.62 4.67 -44.73
C MET A 451 7.57 5.84 -44.48
N ASN A 452 8.34 5.78 -43.40
CA ASN A 452 9.39 6.75 -43.16
C ASN A 452 10.55 6.50 -44.14
N GLU A 453 10.94 7.52 -44.91
CA GLU A 453 12.05 7.43 -45.84
C GLU A 453 13.37 7.77 -45.14
N THR A 454 14.04 6.75 -44.60
CA THR A 454 15.39 6.90 -44.03
C THR A 454 16.43 6.43 -45.04
N ARG A 455 17.40 7.30 -45.38
CA ARG A 455 18.55 6.91 -46.22
C ARG A 455 19.51 6.04 -45.43
N LEU A 456 19.41 4.73 -45.64
CA LEU A 456 20.35 3.74 -45.10
C LEU A 456 21.33 3.36 -46.22
N TRP A 457 22.47 4.06 -46.30
CA TRP A 457 23.51 3.80 -47.29
C TRP A 457 24.87 3.64 -46.60
N LEU A 458 25.56 2.53 -46.83
CA LEU A 458 26.95 2.39 -46.40
C LEU A 458 27.83 3.19 -47.37
N PRO A 459 28.56 4.23 -46.92
CA PRO A 459 29.40 5.00 -47.82
C PRO A 459 30.54 4.12 -48.34
N TYR A 460 30.53 3.87 -49.64
CA TYR A 460 31.66 3.29 -50.34
C TYR A 460 32.66 4.42 -50.61
N ASN A 461 33.61 4.64 -49.70
CA ASN A 461 34.96 5.19 -49.90
C ASN A 461 35.55 5.69 -48.56
N GLU A 462 36.40 4.86 -47.93
CA GLU A 462 37.71 5.21 -47.34
C GLU A 462 38.28 4.02 -46.54
N VAL A 463 38.65 2.94 -47.25
CA VAL A 463 39.69 2.02 -46.75
C VAL A 463 40.56 1.59 -47.94
N LEU A 464 41.42 2.51 -48.40
CA LEU A 464 42.66 2.10 -49.04
C LEU A 464 43.72 1.93 -47.94
N PRO A 465 44.48 0.82 -47.93
CA PRO A 465 45.37 0.49 -46.83
C PRO A 465 46.59 1.40 -46.85
N VAL A 466 46.71 2.30 -45.87
CA VAL A 466 47.96 3.03 -45.62
C VAL A 466 48.99 2.03 -45.07
N ARG A 467 49.87 1.56 -45.96
CA ARG A 467 51.14 0.92 -45.59
C ARG A 467 52.14 1.98 -45.14
N ALA A 468 52.35 2.12 -43.83
CA ALA A 468 53.57 2.60 -43.16
C ALA A 468 53.25 2.72 -41.66
N ARG A 469 53.97 2.17 -40.67
CA ARG A 469 55.25 1.48 -40.57
C ARG A 469 55.15 0.52 -39.38
N GLN A 470 55.82 -0.63 -39.51
CA GLN A 470 56.04 -1.58 -38.44
C GLN A 470 56.81 -0.94 -37.28
N SER A 471 56.31 -1.12 -36.07
CA SER A 471 57.13 -1.28 -34.87
C SER A 471 56.34 -2.10 -33.85
N SER A 472 56.81 -3.34 -33.66
CA SER A 472 56.65 -4.25 -32.50
C SER A 472 55.40 -4.08 -31.60
N ALA A 473 54.59 -5.08 -31.33
CA ALA A 473 54.94 -6.46 -31.12
C ALA A 473 53.69 -7.33 -31.27
N VAL A 474 53.93 -8.59 -31.59
CA VAL A 474 52.97 -9.66 -31.79
C VAL A 474 52.17 -9.89 -30.50
N THR A 475 50.84 -9.86 -30.59
CA THR A 475 49.98 -10.57 -29.65
C THR A 475 49.42 -11.80 -30.37
N PRO A 476 49.86 -13.03 -30.05
CA PRO A 476 49.10 -14.22 -30.36
C PRO A 476 48.07 -14.47 -29.26
N VAL A 477 46.89 -14.90 -29.72
CA VAL A 477 45.80 -15.50 -28.96
C VAL A 477 46.32 -16.51 -27.93
N ALA A 478 45.92 -16.38 -26.67
CA ALA A 478 45.90 -17.51 -25.74
C ALA A 478 44.92 -17.29 -24.59
N ALA A 479 44.24 -18.40 -24.29
CA ALA A 479 43.69 -18.80 -23.01
C ALA A 479 42.43 -18.07 -22.50
N VAL A 480 41.34 -18.83 -22.60
CA VAL A 480 40.40 -19.07 -21.49
C VAL A 480 41.13 -18.94 -20.15
N THR A 481 40.97 -17.80 -19.49
CA THR A 481 41.28 -17.63 -18.07
C THR A 481 39.97 -17.33 -17.37
N ASP A 482 39.41 -18.36 -16.75
CA ASP A 482 38.95 -18.37 -15.37
C ASP A 482 38.69 -16.97 -14.76
N SER A 483 37.63 -16.28 -15.22
CA SER A 483 37.16 -15.03 -14.60
C SER A 483 36.03 -15.30 -13.59
N ALA A 484 35.89 -16.54 -13.13
CA ALA A 484 34.97 -16.93 -12.06
C ALA A 484 35.50 -16.59 -10.65
N ARG A 485 36.67 -15.95 -10.53
CA ARG A 485 37.23 -15.48 -9.26
C ARG A 485 37.89 -14.10 -9.40
N SER A 486 37.09 -13.06 -9.62
CA SER A 486 37.35 -11.69 -9.13
C SER A 486 36.24 -10.75 -9.61
N ARG A 487 35.02 -10.93 -9.10
CA ARG A 487 34.28 -9.76 -8.64
C ARG A 487 34.59 -9.70 -7.16
N ALA A 488 35.45 -8.77 -6.74
CA ALA A 488 35.46 -8.37 -5.35
C ALA A 488 34.00 -8.02 -5.04
N ALA A 489 33.35 -8.82 -4.19
CA ALA A 489 32.07 -8.43 -3.62
C ALA A 489 32.31 -7.05 -3.02
N GLU A 490 31.60 -6.02 -3.50
CA GLU A 490 31.55 -4.75 -2.78
C GLU A 490 31.17 -5.10 -1.34
N ALA A 491 32.10 -4.87 -0.41
CA ALA A 491 31.87 -5.17 0.99
C ALA A 491 30.70 -4.30 1.44
N ILE A 492 29.58 -4.93 1.82
CA ILE A 492 28.40 -4.22 2.32
C ILE A 492 28.83 -3.50 3.61
N PRO A 493 28.82 -2.16 3.65
CA PRO A 493 29.32 -1.43 4.80
C PRO A 493 28.38 -1.54 5.99
N ALA A 494 28.93 -1.42 7.19
CA ALA A 494 28.14 -1.24 8.41
C ALA A 494 27.35 0.07 8.33
N ARG A 495 26.10 0.05 8.80
CA ARG A 495 25.22 1.23 8.87
C ARG A 495 24.83 1.53 10.30
N LEU A 496 24.55 2.80 10.55
CA LEU A 496 23.95 3.28 11.78
C LEU A 496 22.44 3.45 11.56
N LEU A 497 21.66 2.67 12.29
CA LEU A 497 20.21 2.59 12.15
C LEU A 497 19.53 2.89 13.49
N VAL A 498 18.24 3.19 13.45
CA VAL A 498 17.42 3.46 14.65
C VAL A 498 16.06 2.76 14.54
N GLU A 499 15.45 2.47 15.69
CA GLU A 499 14.03 2.11 15.74
C GLU A 499 13.20 3.39 15.65
N GLU A 500 12.23 3.43 14.75
CA GLU A 500 11.28 4.52 14.60
C GLU A 500 9.85 3.98 14.70
N TRP A 501 8.95 4.77 15.31
CA TRP A 501 7.53 4.47 15.37
C TRP A 501 6.75 5.40 14.45
N VAL A 502 6.18 4.85 13.39
CA VAL A 502 5.46 5.61 12.36
C VAL A 502 3.96 5.50 12.61
N ARG A 503 3.27 6.63 12.75
CA ARG A 503 1.81 6.64 12.89
C ARG A 503 1.16 6.11 11.61
N LEU A 504 0.28 5.12 11.74
CA LEU A 504 -0.48 4.59 10.61
C LEU A 504 -1.63 5.53 10.28
N SER A 505 -1.50 6.28 9.17
CA SER A 505 -2.59 7.07 8.59
C SER A 505 -3.59 6.19 7.81
N GLN A 506 -3.11 5.05 7.29
CA GLN A 506 -3.91 4.07 6.58
C GLN A 506 -3.55 2.66 7.05
N ARG A 507 -4.55 1.77 7.07
CA ARG A 507 -4.38 0.36 7.44
C ARG A 507 -5.03 -0.56 6.41
N SER A 508 -4.30 -1.60 6.03
CA SER A 508 -4.88 -2.80 5.41
C SER A 508 -5.66 -3.55 6.48
N LEU A 509 -6.87 -4.00 6.15
CA LEU A 509 -7.73 -4.69 7.12
C LEU A 509 -7.69 -6.20 6.86
N MET A 510 -7.71 -6.98 7.92
CA MET A 510 -7.92 -8.42 7.88
C MET A 510 -9.37 -8.76 8.22
N PRO A 511 -9.91 -9.87 7.70
CA PRO A 511 -11.24 -10.33 8.07
C PRO A 511 -11.32 -10.62 9.58
N PRO A 512 -12.53 -10.60 10.16
CA PRO A 512 -12.75 -10.98 11.54
C PRO A 512 -12.20 -12.38 11.86
N ARG A 513 -11.65 -12.51 13.08
CA ARG A 513 -10.86 -13.68 13.51
C ARG A 513 -11.58 -14.47 14.61
N ALA A 514 -11.17 -15.72 14.79
CA ALA A 514 -11.57 -16.55 15.93
C ALA A 514 -10.47 -16.49 16.99
N LEU A 515 -10.74 -15.73 18.05
CA LEU A 515 -9.80 -15.30 19.07
C LEU A 515 -9.80 -16.23 20.28
N GLY A 516 -8.61 -16.67 20.67
CA GLY A 516 -8.33 -17.28 21.96
C GLY A 516 -7.65 -16.29 22.89
N ILE A 517 -8.35 -15.82 23.91
CA ILE A 517 -7.82 -14.84 24.87
C ILE A 517 -7.15 -15.59 26.04
N VAL A 518 -5.87 -15.31 26.27
CA VAL A 518 -5.06 -15.92 27.33
C VAL A 518 -4.75 -14.86 28.38
N ASP A 519 -5.37 -15.00 29.56
CA ASP A 519 -5.02 -14.28 30.78
C ASP A 519 -4.59 -15.29 31.84
N HIS A 520 -3.30 -15.62 31.85
CA HIS A 520 -2.74 -16.63 32.75
C HIS A 520 -2.71 -16.20 34.22
N THR A 521 -2.73 -14.90 34.48
CA THR A 521 -2.65 -14.35 35.85
C THR A 521 -4.02 -14.13 36.48
N GLY A 522 -5.08 -14.00 35.66
CA GLY A 522 -6.40 -13.53 36.08
C GLY A 522 -6.46 -12.02 36.35
N ALA A 523 -5.34 -11.30 36.27
CA ALA A 523 -5.28 -9.87 36.53
C ALA A 523 -5.86 -9.02 35.40
N CYS A 524 -6.06 -9.59 34.21
CA CYS A 524 -6.70 -8.94 33.07
C CYS A 524 -8.16 -9.36 32.89
N GLY A 525 -8.81 -9.97 33.91
CA GLY A 525 -10.13 -10.59 33.79
C GLY A 525 -11.22 -9.67 33.23
N ASP A 526 -11.27 -8.40 33.67
CA ASP A 526 -12.24 -7.41 33.17
C ASP A 526 -11.99 -7.08 31.67
N LEU A 527 -10.73 -6.90 31.28
CA LEU A 527 -10.32 -6.67 29.90
C LEU A 527 -10.63 -7.88 29.02
N ALA A 528 -10.28 -9.08 29.48
CA ALA A 528 -10.47 -10.32 28.75
C ALA A 528 -11.97 -10.64 28.54
N THR A 529 -12.79 -10.36 29.55
CA THR A 529 -14.26 -10.45 29.45
C THR A 529 -14.82 -9.43 28.45
N THR A 530 -14.36 -8.17 28.52
CA THR A 530 -14.81 -7.11 27.61
C THR A 530 -14.42 -7.43 26.16
N LEU A 531 -13.21 -7.94 25.93
CA LEU A 531 -12.77 -8.43 24.62
C LEU A 531 -13.69 -9.53 24.06
N CYS A 532 -14.11 -10.48 24.89
CA CYS A 532 -15.02 -11.54 24.45
C CYS A 532 -16.38 -11.00 23.99
N VAL A 533 -16.91 -9.99 24.68
CA VAL A 533 -18.20 -9.36 24.34
C VAL A 533 -18.09 -8.50 23.08
N VAL A 534 -17.10 -7.62 23.01
CA VAL A 534 -16.97 -6.63 21.91
C VAL A 534 -16.50 -7.28 20.61
N ALA A 535 -15.79 -8.41 20.67
CA ALA A 535 -15.37 -9.14 19.47
C ALA A 535 -16.58 -9.50 18.57
N GLU A 536 -17.72 -9.89 19.15
CA GLU A 536 -18.92 -10.25 18.40
C GLU A 536 -19.50 -9.06 17.61
N GLU A 537 -19.41 -7.85 18.15
CA GLU A 537 -19.91 -6.63 17.52
C GLU A 537 -19.22 -6.30 16.18
N ILE A 538 -17.98 -6.77 16.03
CA ILE A 538 -17.16 -6.60 14.82
C ILE A 538 -17.03 -7.89 13.99
N GLY A 539 -17.86 -8.88 14.28
CA GLY A 539 -17.95 -10.14 13.54
C GLY A 539 -16.86 -11.16 13.86
N ALA A 540 -16.05 -10.93 14.90
CA ALA A 540 -15.07 -11.89 15.41
C ALA A 540 -15.74 -12.79 16.47
N THR A 541 -15.18 -13.98 16.70
CA THR A 541 -15.55 -14.80 17.87
C THR A 541 -14.42 -14.77 18.86
N ALA A 542 -14.71 -14.75 20.16
CA ALA A 542 -13.68 -14.70 21.18
C ALA A 542 -14.06 -15.54 22.39
N ARG A 543 -13.09 -16.29 22.91
CA ARG A 543 -13.27 -17.08 24.13
C ARG A 543 -11.99 -17.11 24.94
N MET A 544 -12.16 -17.22 26.26
CA MET A 544 -11.05 -17.46 27.18
C MET A 544 -10.44 -18.84 26.95
N ILE A 545 -9.11 -18.91 26.91
CA ILE A 545 -8.37 -20.17 26.94
C ILE A 545 -7.72 -20.31 28.32
N ASN A 546 -8.05 -21.42 28.99
CA ASN A 546 -7.34 -21.85 30.19
C ASN A 546 -6.28 -22.88 29.78
N THR A 547 -5.04 -22.69 30.19
CA THR A 547 -3.88 -23.54 29.85
C THR A 547 -4.05 -25.01 30.27
N GLU A 548 -4.99 -25.31 31.18
CA GLU A 548 -5.29 -26.66 31.66
C GLU A 548 -6.30 -27.46 30.80
N SER A 549 -7.02 -26.81 29.86
CA SER A 549 -8.06 -27.46 29.04
C SER A 549 -7.66 -27.48 27.56
N SER A 550 -6.86 -28.48 27.16
CA SER A 550 -6.45 -28.68 25.75
C SER A 550 -7.57 -29.16 24.82
N ALA A 551 -8.80 -29.32 25.32
CA ALA A 551 -9.86 -30.08 24.66
C ALA A 551 -10.88 -29.26 23.85
N ALA A 552 -10.73 -27.93 23.70
CA ALA A 552 -11.75 -27.08 23.06
C ALA A 552 -11.24 -26.11 21.98
N SER A 553 -10.06 -26.33 21.39
CA SER A 553 -9.35 -25.35 20.54
C SER A 553 -9.60 -25.45 19.02
N GLY A 554 -10.52 -26.31 18.56
CA GLY A 554 -10.62 -26.73 17.15
C GLY A 554 -10.87 -25.65 16.10
N ASP A 555 -11.37 -24.47 16.49
CA ASP A 555 -11.85 -23.43 15.55
C ASP A 555 -11.14 -22.08 15.70
N LEU A 556 -10.08 -21.96 16.52
CA LEU A 556 -9.39 -20.69 16.75
C LEU A 556 -8.28 -20.48 15.73
N ASN A 557 -8.21 -19.27 15.15
CA ASN A 557 -7.15 -18.88 14.23
C ASN A 557 -6.17 -17.85 14.81
N THR A 558 -6.51 -17.22 15.95
CA THR A 558 -5.68 -16.18 16.55
C THR A 558 -5.60 -16.35 18.07
N LEU A 559 -4.39 -16.34 18.64
CA LEU A 559 -4.17 -16.29 20.09
C LEU A 559 -3.83 -14.86 20.52
N VAL A 560 -4.41 -14.40 21.62
CA VAL A 560 -4.15 -13.07 22.20
C VAL A 560 -3.71 -13.25 23.65
N ILE A 561 -2.44 -13.04 23.91
CA ILE A 561 -1.79 -13.22 25.20
C ILE A 561 -1.71 -11.87 25.89
N LEU A 562 -2.46 -11.70 26.98
CA LEU A 562 -2.48 -10.46 27.75
C LEU A 562 -1.39 -10.53 28.84
N VAL A 563 -0.46 -9.56 28.80
CA VAL A 563 0.53 -9.37 29.86
C VAL A 563 0.02 -8.26 30.78
N PRO A 564 -0.29 -8.55 32.06
CA PRO A 564 -0.78 -7.54 32.98
C PRO A 564 0.30 -6.49 33.26
N GLN A 565 -0.12 -5.26 33.56
CA GLN A 565 0.81 -4.19 33.89
C GLN A 565 1.69 -4.58 35.09
N SER A 566 3.02 -4.56 34.89
CA SER A 566 3.99 -4.75 35.96
C SER A 566 3.94 -3.62 37.00
N PRO A 567 4.18 -3.90 38.29
CA PRO A 567 4.52 -2.87 39.27
C PRO A 567 5.82 -2.15 38.86
N GLU A 568 6.10 -0.99 39.47
CA GLU A 568 7.40 -0.34 39.31
C GLU A 568 8.48 -1.19 39.99
N LEU A 569 9.32 -1.82 39.17
CA LEU A 569 10.41 -2.70 39.60
C LEU A 569 11.76 -2.02 39.34
N ASP A 570 12.72 -2.23 40.23
CA ASP A 570 14.12 -1.97 39.91
C ASP A 570 14.64 -3.01 38.91
N ASP A 571 15.81 -2.75 38.30
CA ASP A 571 16.34 -3.62 37.24
C ASP A 571 16.60 -5.07 37.70
N ALA A 572 16.89 -5.28 38.99
CA ALA A 572 17.16 -6.61 39.53
C ALA A 572 15.87 -7.39 39.77
N ALA A 573 14.83 -6.73 40.28
CA ALA A 573 13.50 -7.30 40.43
C ALA A 573 12.86 -7.56 39.06
N ALA A 574 13.02 -6.64 38.10
CA ALA A 574 12.59 -6.85 36.71
C ALA A 574 13.29 -8.06 36.07
N ALA A 575 14.59 -8.24 36.31
CA ALA A 575 15.30 -9.42 35.82
C ALA A 575 14.73 -10.74 36.38
N ALA A 576 14.39 -10.77 37.67
CA ALA A 576 13.77 -11.94 38.30
C ALA A 576 12.34 -12.21 37.76
N GLU A 577 11.57 -11.16 37.50
CA GLU A 577 10.23 -11.28 36.90
C GLU A 577 10.32 -11.85 35.47
N VAL A 578 11.27 -11.38 34.67
CA VAL A 578 11.54 -11.91 33.33
C VAL A 578 11.96 -13.39 33.38
N ALA A 579 12.78 -13.77 34.35
CA ALA A 579 13.15 -15.17 34.58
C ALA A 579 11.93 -16.04 34.91
N THR A 580 11.00 -15.52 35.72
CA THR A 580 9.75 -16.21 36.06
C THR A 580 8.83 -16.34 34.84
N PHE A 581 8.64 -15.25 34.10
CA PHE A 581 7.77 -15.21 32.90
C PHE A 581 8.17 -16.27 31.87
N PHE A 582 9.45 -16.39 31.51
CA PHE A 582 9.90 -17.37 30.52
C PHE A 582 10.04 -18.80 31.04
N ALA A 583 10.16 -19.01 32.36
CA ALA A 583 10.28 -20.33 32.95
C ALA A 583 8.92 -21.01 33.21
N ASP A 584 7.96 -20.25 33.75
CA ASP A 584 6.63 -20.76 34.13
C ASP A 584 5.79 -21.12 32.91
N ARG A 585 5.79 -20.26 31.87
CA ARG A 585 5.11 -20.47 30.58
C ARG A 585 3.61 -20.77 30.68
N SER A 586 2.96 -20.47 31.81
CA SER A 586 1.51 -20.60 31.99
C SER A 586 0.69 -19.72 31.01
N TRP A 587 1.33 -18.70 30.42
CA TRP A 587 0.81 -17.87 29.34
C TRP A 587 0.86 -18.50 27.95
N TRP A 588 1.52 -19.65 27.78
CA TRP A 588 1.69 -20.31 26.49
C TRP A 588 0.84 -21.59 26.38
N PRO A 589 -0.33 -21.55 25.70
CA PRO A 589 -1.18 -22.73 25.55
C PRO A 589 -0.68 -23.73 24.49
N GLY A 590 0.43 -23.42 23.79
CA GLY A 590 0.83 -24.12 22.58
C GLY A 590 0.12 -23.60 21.32
N ILE A 591 0.58 -24.06 20.16
CA ILE A 591 -0.02 -23.71 18.86
C ILE A 591 -0.67 -24.96 18.27
N HIS A 592 -1.92 -24.83 17.85
CA HIS A 592 -2.67 -25.84 17.11
C HIS A 592 -2.70 -25.53 15.61
N ASP A 593 -2.97 -26.54 14.78
CA ASP A 593 -2.90 -26.44 13.31
C ASP A 593 -3.75 -25.31 12.68
N ALA A 594 -4.81 -24.85 13.35
CA ALA A 594 -5.69 -23.79 12.87
C ALA A 594 -5.19 -22.36 13.17
N VAL A 595 -4.23 -22.20 14.10
CA VAL A 595 -3.73 -20.89 14.53
C VAL A 595 -2.76 -20.32 13.51
N THR A 596 -3.10 -19.17 12.94
CA THR A 596 -2.26 -18.44 11.99
C THR A 596 -1.54 -17.27 12.62
N ASP A 597 -2.01 -16.74 13.75
CA ASP A 597 -1.39 -15.60 14.43
C ASP A 597 -1.42 -15.71 15.95
N CYS A 598 -0.36 -15.24 16.59
CA CYS A 598 -0.21 -15.12 18.04
C CYS A 598 0.17 -13.68 18.39
N TRP A 599 -0.63 -13.01 19.21
CA TRP A 599 -0.42 -11.64 19.64
C TRP A 599 0.02 -11.61 21.10
N LEU A 600 1.12 -10.91 21.40
CA LEU A 600 1.47 -10.50 22.75
C LEU A 600 1.03 -9.06 22.96
N VAL A 601 0.17 -8.82 23.96
CA VAL A 601 -0.28 -7.49 24.35
C VAL A 601 0.45 -7.06 25.62
N THR A 602 1.21 -5.98 25.52
CA THR A 602 2.02 -5.42 26.61
C THR A 602 1.53 -4.02 27.00
N VAL A 603 2.01 -3.49 28.12
CA VAL A 603 1.64 -2.18 28.65
C VAL A 603 2.89 -1.38 29.00
N GLY A 604 3.18 -0.33 28.23
CA GLY A 604 4.27 0.60 28.46
C GLY A 604 5.66 -0.03 28.28
N GLY A 605 5.79 -1.10 27.50
CA GLY A 605 7.05 -1.78 27.19
C GLY A 605 7.85 -1.14 26.07
N GLU A 606 7.33 -0.09 25.41
CA GLU A 606 7.98 0.62 24.31
C GLU A 606 7.87 2.15 24.48
N THR A 607 8.89 2.89 24.04
CA THR A 607 8.83 4.35 23.88
C THR A 607 8.45 4.67 22.44
N VAL A 608 7.23 5.15 22.23
CA VAL A 608 6.62 5.33 20.91
C VAL A 608 6.54 6.82 20.54
N VAL A 609 6.18 7.66 21.52
CA VAL A 609 6.12 9.12 21.39
C VAL A 609 7.01 9.78 22.43
N ALA A 610 7.38 11.05 22.22
CA ALA A 610 8.32 11.78 23.09
C ALA A 610 7.85 11.89 24.56
N ASP A 611 6.53 11.90 24.79
CA ASP A 611 5.93 12.04 26.12
C ASP A 611 5.76 10.70 26.87
N ASP A 612 6.14 9.57 26.26
CA ASP A 612 6.06 8.27 26.93
C ASP A 612 7.04 8.20 28.12
N ALA A 613 6.59 7.58 29.20
CA ALA A 613 7.47 7.19 30.30
C ALA A 613 8.54 6.19 29.81
N PRO A 614 9.67 6.05 30.53
CA PRO A 614 10.65 5.02 30.23
C PRO A 614 10.00 3.62 30.13
N PRO A 615 10.45 2.78 29.17
CA PRO A 615 9.84 1.48 28.94
C PRO A 615 9.91 0.58 30.17
N ASP A 616 8.85 -0.20 30.39
CA ASP A 616 8.84 -1.26 31.36
C ASP A 616 9.81 -2.38 30.95
N PRO A 617 10.85 -2.69 31.75
CA PRO A 617 11.86 -3.68 31.37
C PRO A 617 11.28 -5.10 31.23
N VAL A 618 10.24 -5.45 31.96
CA VAL A 618 9.63 -6.80 31.90
C VAL A 618 8.86 -6.95 30.59
N HIS A 619 8.01 -5.97 30.26
CA HIS A 619 7.23 -6.01 29.02
C HIS A 619 8.10 -5.87 27.77
N ALA A 620 9.14 -5.02 27.83
CA ALA A 620 10.12 -4.91 26.76
C ALA A 620 10.82 -6.27 26.54
N ALA A 621 11.30 -6.91 27.61
CA ALA A 621 11.92 -8.24 27.52
C ALA A 621 10.97 -9.31 26.96
N ALA A 622 9.71 -9.30 27.40
CA ALA A 622 8.68 -10.22 26.95
C ALA A 622 8.44 -10.10 25.44
N SER A 623 8.35 -8.88 24.89
CA SER A 623 8.13 -8.66 23.46
C SER A 623 9.31 -9.14 22.60
N ALA A 624 10.55 -8.87 23.02
CA ALA A 624 11.75 -9.32 22.31
C ALA A 624 11.94 -10.84 22.35
N GLY A 625 11.63 -11.46 23.50
CA GLY A 625 11.65 -12.92 23.62
C GLY A 625 10.54 -13.58 22.80
N PHE A 626 9.31 -13.04 22.84
CA PHE A 626 8.16 -13.54 22.08
C PHE A 626 8.41 -13.54 20.57
N ARG A 627 9.01 -12.47 20.04
CA ARG A 627 9.48 -12.41 18.65
C ARG A 627 10.44 -13.54 18.30
N SER A 628 11.36 -13.87 19.21
CA SER A 628 12.35 -14.92 18.99
C SER A 628 11.72 -16.32 19.03
N ILE A 629 10.63 -16.51 19.77
CA ILE A 629 9.83 -17.76 19.74
C ILE A 629 9.21 -17.95 18.35
N GLY A 630 8.72 -16.87 17.72
CA GLY A 630 8.13 -16.94 16.38
C GLY A 630 9.05 -17.46 15.28
N ALA A 631 10.37 -17.34 15.46
CA ALA A 631 11.34 -17.89 14.53
C ALA A 631 11.32 -19.44 14.43
N ASP A 632 10.73 -20.12 15.41
CA ASP A 632 10.53 -21.58 15.42
C ASP A 632 9.21 -22.03 14.76
N TYR A 633 8.34 -21.08 14.35
CA TYR A 633 7.02 -21.37 13.77
C TYR A 633 6.82 -20.66 12.42
N PRO A 634 7.47 -21.13 11.33
CA PRO A 634 7.32 -20.53 10.00
C PRO A 634 5.86 -20.56 9.53
N GLY A 635 5.37 -19.46 8.98
CA GLY A 635 3.99 -19.34 8.50
C GLY A 635 2.97 -18.94 9.56
N ILE A 636 3.37 -18.81 10.84
CA ILE A 636 2.53 -18.29 11.92
C ILE A 636 3.03 -16.90 12.30
N GLY A 637 2.13 -15.91 12.28
CA GLY A 637 2.45 -14.52 12.60
C GLY A 637 2.59 -14.30 14.10
N PHE A 638 3.80 -14.06 14.59
CA PHE A 638 4.03 -13.63 15.97
C PHE A 638 4.04 -12.10 16.01
N ARG A 639 3.04 -11.52 16.65
CA ARG A 639 2.79 -10.07 16.62
C ARG A 639 2.76 -9.48 18.00
N HIS A 640 3.05 -8.20 18.10
CA HIS A 640 3.13 -7.47 19.35
C HIS A 640 2.29 -6.20 19.26
N LEU A 641 1.51 -5.95 20.32
CA LEU A 641 0.83 -4.69 20.55
C LEU A 641 1.23 -4.12 21.90
N ASP A 642 1.80 -2.92 21.92
CA ASP A 642 2.07 -2.19 23.16
C ASP A 642 1.00 -1.10 23.43
N LEU A 643 0.42 -1.12 24.63
CA LEU A 643 -0.58 -0.15 25.10
C LEU A 643 0.04 0.84 26.11
N PRO A 644 -0.44 2.08 26.23
CA PRO A 644 0.02 3.01 27.24
C PRO A 644 -0.49 2.60 28.62
N ARG A 645 0.25 3.01 29.65
CA ARG A 645 -0.12 2.76 31.06
C ARG A 645 -1.44 3.46 31.40
N GLY A 646 -2.27 2.81 32.23
CA GLY A 646 -3.47 3.43 32.82
C GLY A 646 -4.70 3.53 31.91
N MET A 647 -4.75 2.82 30.78
CA MET A 647 -5.96 2.73 29.96
C MET A 647 -7.10 1.99 30.67
N THR A 648 -8.34 2.35 30.34
CA THR A 648 -9.50 1.57 30.77
C THR A 648 -9.58 0.24 30.00
N ALA A 649 -10.33 -0.73 30.53
CA ALA A 649 -10.58 -2.00 29.84
C ALA A 649 -11.29 -1.80 28.49
N SER A 650 -12.20 -0.82 28.41
CA SER A 650 -12.92 -0.47 27.18
C SER A 650 -11.97 0.07 26.11
N ASP A 651 -11.14 1.06 26.46
CA ASP A 651 -10.20 1.66 25.50
C ASP A 651 -9.14 0.64 25.05
N SER A 652 -8.66 -0.19 25.98
CA SER A 652 -7.71 -1.26 25.69
C SER A 652 -8.32 -2.31 24.76
N THR A 653 -9.61 -2.66 24.97
CA THR A 653 -10.36 -3.57 24.09
C THR A 653 -10.42 -3.01 22.67
N HIS A 654 -10.78 -1.72 22.52
CA HIS A 654 -10.84 -1.06 21.22
C HIS A 654 -9.48 -1.06 20.51
N ALA A 655 -8.40 -0.75 21.24
CA ALA A 655 -7.03 -0.74 20.71
C ALA A 655 -6.58 -2.14 20.26
N ILE A 656 -6.84 -3.18 21.08
CA ILE A 656 -6.51 -4.57 20.76
C ILE A 656 -7.25 -5.02 19.50
N LEU A 657 -8.58 -4.88 19.46
CA LEU A 657 -9.37 -5.31 18.29
C LEU A 657 -9.00 -4.53 17.02
N THR A 658 -8.63 -3.26 17.16
CA THR A 658 -8.08 -2.43 16.07
C THR A 658 -6.76 -2.98 15.53
N ALA A 659 -5.85 -3.42 16.42
CA ALA A 659 -4.58 -4.01 16.04
C ALA A 659 -4.75 -5.40 15.39
N LEU A 660 -5.61 -6.27 15.96
CA LEU A 660 -5.86 -7.63 15.44
C LEU A 660 -6.41 -7.62 14.00
N HIS A 661 -7.15 -6.58 13.64
CA HIS A 661 -7.67 -6.38 12.29
C HIS A 661 -6.73 -5.61 11.36
N THR A 662 -5.54 -5.22 11.80
CA THR A 662 -4.54 -4.56 10.96
C THR A 662 -3.67 -5.62 10.29
N ALA A 663 -3.71 -5.66 8.95
CA ALA A 663 -2.94 -6.60 8.15
C ALA A 663 -1.46 -6.19 8.07
N GLU A 664 -0.59 -7.14 7.75
CA GLU A 664 0.83 -6.95 7.42
C GLU A 664 1.73 -6.47 8.58
N GLU A 665 1.21 -5.74 9.55
CA GLU A 665 1.98 -5.17 10.65
C GLU A 665 2.18 -6.16 11.81
N SER A 666 3.44 -6.42 12.18
CA SER A 666 3.78 -7.34 13.29
C SER A 666 4.20 -6.63 14.58
N GLU A 667 4.52 -5.34 14.51
CA GLU A 667 4.94 -4.54 15.67
C GLU A 667 4.12 -3.27 15.72
N LEU A 668 3.11 -3.27 16.59
CA LEU A 668 2.20 -2.17 16.77
C LEU A 668 2.30 -1.58 18.18
N ALA A 669 2.00 -0.30 18.29
CA ALA A 669 1.69 0.33 19.54
C ALA A 669 0.48 1.25 19.35
N PHE A 670 -0.35 1.37 20.39
CA PHE A 670 -1.46 2.33 20.38
C PHE A 670 -1.04 3.56 21.20
N ARG A 671 -1.14 4.77 20.65
CA ARG A 671 -0.89 6.03 21.38
C ARG A 671 -1.79 7.13 20.83
N ASN A 672 -2.23 8.05 21.68
CA ASN A 672 -2.98 9.25 21.26
C ASN A 672 -4.15 8.92 20.28
N GLY A 673 -4.89 7.84 20.54
CA GLY A 673 -6.03 7.42 19.72
C GLY A 673 -5.70 6.76 18.37
N GLY A 674 -4.43 6.48 18.07
CA GLY A 674 -4.02 5.86 16.80
C GLY A 674 -3.00 4.74 16.96
N LEU A 675 -2.85 3.92 15.92
CA LEU A 675 -1.81 2.89 15.84
C LEU A 675 -0.52 3.47 15.27
N TYR A 676 0.60 3.00 15.80
CA TYR A 676 1.95 3.25 15.34
C TYR A 676 2.58 1.91 14.99
N ALA A 677 3.35 1.85 13.91
CA ALA A 677 4.07 0.67 13.52
C ALA A 677 5.58 0.88 13.66
N LYS A 678 6.28 -0.12 14.20
CA LYS A 678 7.74 -0.07 14.36
C LYS A 678 8.41 -0.23 13.00
N ARG A 679 9.47 0.56 12.77
CA ARG A 679 10.32 0.53 11.59
C ARG A 679 11.78 0.65 12.00
N ILE A 680 12.67 0.21 11.12
CA ILE A 680 14.11 0.45 11.21
C ILE A 680 14.45 1.43 10.10
N ALA A 681 15.00 2.57 10.49
CA ALA A 681 15.40 3.66 9.58
C ALA A 681 16.92 3.88 9.63
N GLU A 682 17.46 4.53 8.61
CA GLU A 682 18.82 5.08 8.70
C GLU A 682 18.83 6.28 9.64
N SER A 683 19.91 6.43 10.43
CA SER A 683 20.04 7.58 11.31
C SER A 683 20.45 8.83 10.52
N ASP A 684 19.66 9.90 10.63
CA ASP A 684 19.96 11.23 10.05
C ASP A 684 21.13 11.97 10.72
N THR A 685 21.88 11.30 11.60
CA THR A 685 23.07 11.91 12.21
C THR A 685 24.16 12.08 11.14
N SER A 686 24.15 13.25 10.50
CA SER A 686 25.24 13.75 9.67
C SER A 686 26.55 13.55 10.43
N ALA A 687 27.58 13.06 9.74
CA ALA A 687 28.92 12.85 10.30
C ALA A 687 29.49 14.15 10.88
N GLY A 688 29.06 14.53 12.08
CA GLY A 688 29.71 15.54 12.87
C GLY A 688 30.97 14.92 13.42
N ASP A 689 32.12 15.33 12.88
CA ASP A 689 33.41 15.13 13.52
C ASP A 689 33.32 15.77 14.90
N CYS A 690 33.03 14.96 15.91
CA CYS A 690 33.24 15.34 17.29
C CYS A 690 34.67 14.94 17.62
N ASP A 691 35.57 15.88 17.38
CA ASP A 691 36.96 15.90 17.84
C ASP A 691 36.94 15.99 19.39
N THR A 692 36.48 14.92 20.04
CA THR A 692 36.46 14.81 21.50
C THR A 692 37.83 14.33 21.95
N ALA A 693 38.42 15.06 22.89
CA ALA A 693 39.62 14.63 23.58
C ALA A 693 39.45 13.18 24.08
N PRO A 694 40.52 12.35 24.02
CA PRO A 694 40.43 10.96 24.42
C PRO A 694 40.05 10.85 25.90
N PRO A 695 39.25 9.84 26.27
CA PRO A 695 38.79 9.66 27.65
C PRO A 695 39.94 9.46 28.63
N GLU A 696 39.82 9.99 29.84
CA GLU A 696 40.85 9.89 30.88
C GLU A 696 40.92 8.46 31.44
N HIS A 697 39.78 7.87 31.78
CA HIS A 697 39.64 6.54 32.33
C HIS A 697 38.45 5.76 31.75
N VAL A 698 38.79 4.81 30.86
CA VAL A 698 37.83 3.86 30.30
C VAL A 698 37.70 2.62 31.19
N LEU A 699 36.50 2.39 31.73
CA LEU A 699 36.14 1.16 32.42
C LEU A 699 35.39 0.22 31.48
N ILE A 700 35.94 -0.97 31.21
CA ILE A 700 35.33 -1.95 30.30
C ILE A 700 34.90 -3.19 31.11
N ILE A 701 33.58 -3.38 31.25
CA ILE A 701 32.99 -4.54 31.90
C ILE A 701 32.89 -5.67 30.87
N GLY A 702 33.30 -6.88 31.25
CA GLY A 702 33.54 -7.95 30.28
C GLY A 702 34.85 -7.71 29.49
N GLY A 703 35.76 -6.90 30.03
CA GLY A 703 36.90 -6.34 29.31
C GLY A 703 37.92 -7.37 28.78
N THR A 704 37.95 -8.59 29.32
CA THR A 704 38.82 -9.67 28.82
C THR A 704 38.12 -10.62 27.86
N GLY A 705 36.84 -10.39 27.54
CA GLY A 705 36.12 -11.10 26.47
C GLY A 705 36.48 -10.55 25.09
N ASN A 706 36.07 -11.25 24.03
CA ASN A 706 36.40 -10.87 22.65
C ASN A 706 36.00 -9.41 22.33
N LEU A 707 34.77 -9.01 22.65
CA LEU A 707 34.30 -7.64 22.45
C LEU A 707 35.07 -6.62 23.31
N GLY A 708 35.31 -6.94 24.58
CA GLY A 708 36.02 -6.06 25.51
C GLY A 708 37.46 -5.77 25.09
N LEU A 709 38.15 -6.75 24.49
CA LEU A 709 39.51 -6.58 23.99
C LEU A 709 39.57 -5.71 22.73
N GLU A 710 38.57 -5.74 21.85
CA GLU A 710 38.50 -4.84 20.70
C GLU A 710 38.27 -3.39 21.14
N PHE A 711 37.40 -3.14 22.13
CA PHE A 711 37.27 -1.81 22.74
C PHE A 711 38.56 -1.37 23.44
N CYS A 712 39.23 -2.28 24.16
CA CYS A 712 40.51 -1.98 24.79
C CYS A 712 41.56 -1.55 23.77
N GLU A 713 41.67 -2.28 22.66
CA GLU A 713 42.58 -1.97 21.56
C GLU A 713 42.24 -0.61 20.93
N HIS A 714 40.97 -0.35 20.63
CA HIS A 714 40.53 0.93 20.07
C HIS A 714 40.90 2.11 20.97
N PHE A 715 40.51 2.09 22.26
CA PHE A 715 40.75 3.21 23.17
C PHE A 715 42.22 3.37 23.56
N ALA A 716 43.01 2.31 23.51
CA ALA A 716 44.46 2.41 23.66
C ALA A 716 45.08 3.18 22.49
N HIS A 717 44.62 2.93 21.25
CA HIS A 717 45.09 3.67 20.07
C HIS A 717 44.56 5.11 20.00
N CYS A 718 43.36 5.37 20.50
CA CYS A 718 42.83 6.73 20.62
C CYS A 718 43.56 7.57 21.69
N GLY A 719 44.39 6.94 22.54
CA GLY A 719 45.21 7.65 23.52
C GLY A 719 44.51 7.90 24.86
N ALA A 720 43.62 7.00 25.29
CA ALA A 720 43.06 7.07 26.64
C ALA A 720 44.17 7.10 27.71
N GLN A 721 44.00 7.83 28.80
CA GLN A 721 45.05 7.94 29.83
C GLN A 721 45.12 6.69 30.73
N ARG A 722 44.01 5.94 30.84
CA ARG A 722 43.89 4.71 31.62
C ARG A 722 42.77 3.84 31.08
N ILE A 723 43.00 2.53 31.02
CA ILE A 723 41.96 1.52 30.74
C ILE A 723 41.93 0.49 31.86
N THR A 724 40.75 0.25 32.43
CA THR A 724 40.53 -0.84 33.41
C THR A 724 39.58 -1.88 32.79
N LEU A 725 40.10 -3.10 32.60
CA LEU A 725 39.34 -4.26 32.14
C LEU A 725 38.84 -5.06 33.34
N VAL A 726 37.53 -5.21 33.44
CA VAL A 726 36.88 -5.91 34.56
C VAL A 726 36.27 -7.22 34.06
N SER A 727 36.67 -8.35 34.64
CA SER A 727 36.10 -9.66 34.32
C SER A 727 36.27 -10.69 35.43
N ARG A 728 35.47 -11.78 35.40
CA ARG A 728 35.56 -12.88 36.37
C ARG A 728 36.86 -13.67 36.30
N SER A 729 37.41 -13.80 35.10
CA SER A 729 38.62 -14.58 34.81
C SER A 729 39.91 -13.80 35.09
N GLY A 730 39.88 -12.47 34.99
CA GLY A 730 41.09 -11.65 34.97
C GLY A 730 41.98 -11.98 33.76
N GLU A 731 43.28 -11.69 33.88
CA GLU A 731 44.28 -11.88 32.84
C GLU A 731 44.75 -13.35 32.78
N THR A 732 44.06 -14.16 31.96
CA THR A 732 44.46 -15.55 31.65
C THR A 732 45.63 -15.57 30.65
N ALA A 733 46.30 -16.71 30.46
CA ALA A 733 47.42 -16.82 29.51
C ALA A 733 47.05 -16.39 28.07
N ALA A 734 45.88 -16.84 27.56
CA ALA A 734 45.41 -16.45 26.23
C ALA A 734 45.09 -14.95 26.11
N VAL A 735 44.56 -14.34 27.18
CA VAL A 735 44.28 -12.91 27.24
C VAL A 735 45.58 -12.10 27.32
N ALA A 736 46.57 -12.58 28.09
CA ALA A 736 47.87 -11.93 28.25
C ALA A 736 48.59 -11.76 26.90
N ASP A 737 48.57 -12.77 26.03
CA ASP A 737 49.17 -12.70 24.69
C ASP A 737 48.53 -11.62 23.80
N ARG A 738 47.20 -11.45 23.87
CA ARG A 738 46.50 -10.37 23.13
C ARG A 738 46.79 -9.01 23.75
N LEU A 739 46.75 -8.89 25.08
CA LEU A 739 47.05 -7.64 25.77
C LEU A 739 48.50 -7.19 25.59
N GLN A 740 49.45 -8.11 25.50
CA GLN A 740 50.85 -7.79 25.23
C GLN A 740 51.02 -7.11 23.86
N ARG A 741 50.26 -7.56 22.85
CA ARG A 741 50.24 -6.90 21.53
C ARG A 741 49.69 -5.48 21.62
N ILE A 742 48.58 -5.28 22.33
CA ILE A 742 47.97 -3.96 22.52
C ILE A 742 48.91 -3.03 23.30
N ARG A 743 49.47 -3.49 24.43
CA ARG A 743 50.45 -2.75 25.26
C ARG A 743 51.74 -2.39 24.51
N SER A 744 52.10 -3.15 23.47
CA SER A 744 53.27 -2.85 22.64
C SER A 744 52.98 -1.82 21.55
N ALA A 745 51.70 -1.65 21.16
CA ALA A 745 51.26 -0.73 20.13
C ALA A 745 50.85 0.66 20.66
N ALA A 746 50.47 0.75 21.94
CA ALA A 746 50.01 1.99 22.58
C ALA A 746 50.63 2.20 23.98
N ALA A 747 50.84 3.46 24.37
CA ALA A 747 51.44 3.82 25.66
C ALA A 747 50.43 3.83 26.83
N THR A 748 49.14 3.60 26.57
CA THR A 748 48.07 3.64 27.57
C THR A 748 48.24 2.55 28.64
N PRO A 749 48.26 2.91 29.94
CA PRO A 749 48.20 1.94 31.04
C PRO A 749 46.91 1.10 31.02
N ILE A 750 47.06 -0.22 30.83
CA ILE A 750 45.94 -1.19 30.84
C ILE A 750 46.01 -2.05 32.10
N HIS A 751 45.03 -1.87 32.98
CA HIS A 751 44.85 -2.63 34.22
C HIS A 751 43.78 -3.71 34.05
N VAL A 752 44.08 -4.94 34.45
CA VAL A 752 43.10 -6.03 34.44
C VAL A 752 42.74 -6.35 35.88
N THR A 753 41.46 -6.22 36.22
CA THR A 753 40.94 -6.49 37.56
C THR A 753 40.00 -7.68 37.54
N ARG A 754 40.31 -8.68 38.37
CA ARG A 754 39.43 -9.83 38.56
C ARG A 754 38.27 -9.46 39.47
N CYS A 755 37.08 -9.33 38.91
CA CYS A 755 35.86 -8.98 39.65
C CYS A 755 34.65 -9.63 38.99
N ASP A 756 33.81 -10.28 39.81
CA ASP A 756 32.47 -10.68 39.38
C ASP A 756 31.51 -9.53 39.63
N VAL A 757 31.08 -8.85 38.56
CA VAL A 757 30.12 -7.74 38.67
C VAL A 757 28.75 -8.19 39.16
N GLY A 758 28.45 -9.49 39.03
CA GLY A 758 27.29 -10.13 39.63
C GLY A 758 27.41 -10.35 41.15
N ASP A 759 28.49 -9.91 41.83
CA ASP A 759 28.65 -9.92 43.29
C ASP A 759 28.84 -8.49 43.83
N GLN A 760 27.90 -8.02 44.66
CA GLN A 760 27.95 -6.67 45.23
C GLN A 760 29.21 -6.43 46.06
N ALA A 761 29.69 -7.43 46.82
CA ALA A 761 30.88 -7.27 47.65
C ALA A 761 32.15 -7.13 46.78
N ALA A 762 32.19 -7.81 45.63
CA ALA A 762 33.28 -7.66 44.67
C ALA A 762 33.28 -6.27 44.02
N VAL A 763 32.11 -5.77 43.61
CA VAL A 763 31.95 -4.43 43.05
C VAL A 763 32.34 -3.34 44.06
N SER A 764 31.95 -3.46 45.33
CA SER A 764 32.35 -2.50 46.36
C SER A 764 33.86 -2.46 46.60
N ARG A 765 34.56 -3.60 46.51
CA ARG A 765 36.04 -3.63 46.57
C ARG A 765 36.67 -2.95 45.36
N LEU A 766 36.18 -3.26 44.16
CA LEU A 766 36.62 -2.63 42.91
C LEU A 766 36.46 -1.10 42.97
N ALA A 767 35.32 -0.61 43.48
CA ALA A 767 35.06 0.81 43.63
C ALA A 767 36.00 1.47 44.65
N ALA A 768 36.25 0.83 45.80
CA ALA A 768 37.18 1.34 46.82
C ALA A 768 38.62 1.45 46.31
N GLU A 769 39.07 0.50 45.47
CA GLU A 769 40.40 0.53 44.85
C GLU A 769 40.57 1.63 43.80
N ASN A 770 39.48 2.16 43.25
CA ASN A 770 39.48 3.17 42.19
C ASN A 770 38.91 4.53 42.65
N GLN A 771 38.82 4.76 43.96
CA GLN A 771 38.17 5.95 44.52
C GLN A 771 38.81 7.28 44.09
N SER A 772 40.11 7.29 43.79
CA SER A 772 40.86 8.46 43.30
C SER A 772 40.93 8.57 41.78
N VAL A 773 40.34 7.63 41.04
CA VAL A 773 40.36 7.55 39.58
C VAL A 773 38.95 7.22 39.07
N PRO A 774 38.02 8.21 39.07
CA PRO A 774 36.67 8.01 38.58
C PRO A 774 36.66 7.75 37.06
N ALA A 775 35.73 6.91 36.60
CA ALA A 775 35.55 6.67 35.16
C ALA A 775 34.80 7.82 34.49
N ASP A 776 35.24 8.20 33.30
CA ASP A 776 34.56 9.12 32.39
C ASP A 776 33.90 8.39 31.21
N LEU A 777 34.32 7.15 30.92
CA LEU A 777 33.65 6.26 29.98
C LEU A 777 33.49 4.86 30.56
N ILE A 778 32.25 4.38 30.65
CA ILE A 778 31.92 3.00 31.01
C ILE A 778 31.37 2.28 29.78
N ILE A 779 32.03 1.18 29.40
CA ILE A 779 31.58 0.30 28.31
C ILE A 779 31.16 -1.04 28.92
N HIS A 780 29.90 -1.38 28.73
CA HIS A 780 29.35 -2.66 29.15
C HIS A 780 29.43 -3.65 27.98
N ALA A 781 30.52 -4.42 27.93
CA ALA A 781 30.80 -5.44 26.91
C ALA A 781 30.67 -6.87 27.48
N ALA A 782 29.86 -7.08 28.52
CA ALA A 782 29.61 -8.40 29.07
C ALA A 782 28.68 -9.20 28.15
N VAL A 783 29.20 -10.28 27.56
CA VAL A 783 28.46 -11.16 26.67
C VAL A 783 28.49 -12.57 27.23
N GLU A 784 27.31 -13.16 27.40
CA GLU A 784 27.12 -14.59 27.60
C GLU A 784 26.12 -15.06 26.56
N TYR A 785 26.57 -15.94 25.66
CA TYR A 785 25.74 -16.51 24.61
C TYR A 785 25.31 -17.91 25.04
N SER A 786 24.01 -18.16 25.05
CA SER A 786 23.45 -19.48 25.28
C SER A 786 22.25 -19.63 24.36
N ALA A 787 22.40 -20.48 23.33
CA ALA A 787 21.27 -20.89 22.52
C ALA A 787 20.47 -21.92 23.32
N VAL A 788 19.25 -21.55 23.70
CA VAL A 788 18.34 -22.41 24.46
C VAL A 788 17.00 -22.41 23.72
N GLU A 789 16.53 -23.60 23.37
CA GLU A 789 15.20 -23.79 22.81
C GLU A 789 14.15 -23.30 23.80
N PHE A 790 13.07 -22.69 23.30
CA PHE A 790 12.03 -22.10 24.15
C PHE A 790 11.45 -23.09 25.19
N LEU A 791 11.32 -24.36 24.80
CA LEU A 791 10.81 -25.43 25.66
C LEU A 791 11.80 -25.89 26.75
N ASP A 792 13.06 -25.48 26.67
CA ASP A 792 14.12 -25.87 27.61
C ASP A 792 14.61 -24.70 28.49
N ILE A 793 13.93 -23.56 28.44
CA ILE A 793 14.23 -22.41 29.30
C ILE A 793 13.84 -22.72 30.75
N THR A 794 14.76 -22.46 31.67
CA THR A 794 14.55 -22.58 33.13
C THR A 794 14.93 -21.27 33.80
N THR A 795 14.41 -21.03 35.01
CA THR A 795 14.70 -19.83 35.80
C THR A 795 16.20 -19.64 35.97
N GLU A 796 16.95 -20.71 36.26
CA GLU A 796 18.40 -20.64 36.46
C GLU A 796 19.16 -20.17 35.22
N LYS A 797 18.73 -20.59 34.02
CA LYS A 797 19.35 -20.18 32.75
C LYS A 797 19.09 -18.70 32.45
N VAL A 798 17.89 -18.22 32.74
CA VAL A 798 17.54 -16.80 32.55
C VAL A 798 18.26 -15.93 33.58
N ASP A 799 18.25 -16.32 34.85
CA ASP A 799 18.97 -15.63 35.92
C ASP A 799 20.46 -15.55 35.61
N GLN A 800 21.07 -16.63 35.13
CA GLN A 800 22.48 -16.64 34.75
C GLN A 800 22.76 -15.62 33.63
N ALA A 801 21.94 -15.58 32.58
CA ALA A 801 22.10 -14.66 31.46
C ALA A 801 21.91 -13.18 31.87
N LEU A 802 20.96 -12.90 32.76
CA LEU A 802 20.66 -11.54 33.24
C LEU A 802 21.61 -11.06 34.33
N ARG A 803 22.19 -11.97 35.14
CA ARG A 803 23.02 -11.61 36.29
C ARG A 803 24.24 -10.76 35.92
N ALA A 804 25.03 -11.21 34.95
CA ALA A 804 26.21 -10.45 34.56
C ALA A 804 25.85 -9.22 33.72
N LYS A 805 24.81 -9.34 32.90
CA LYS A 805 24.49 -8.39 31.84
C LYS A 805 23.61 -7.23 32.31
N VAL A 806 22.58 -7.51 33.10
CA VAL A 806 21.65 -6.49 33.62
C VAL A 806 22.05 -6.13 35.04
N VAL A 807 22.04 -7.11 35.96
CA VAL A 807 22.32 -6.84 37.39
C VAL A 807 23.74 -6.31 37.60
N GLY A 808 24.72 -6.82 36.85
CA GLY A 808 26.12 -6.41 36.94
C GLY A 808 26.35 -4.93 36.60
N ILE A 809 25.75 -4.42 35.52
CA ILE A 809 25.91 -3.02 35.14
C ILE A 809 25.20 -2.09 36.14
N CYS A 810 24.01 -2.44 36.63
CA CYS A 810 23.31 -1.65 37.65
C CYS A 810 24.17 -1.43 38.89
N ARG A 811 24.84 -2.48 39.35
CA ARG A 811 25.72 -2.41 40.53
C ARG A 811 26.95 -1.54 40.28
N ILE A 812 27.54 -1.62 39.09
CA ILE A 812 28.65 -0.74 38.71
C ILE A 812 28.20 0.71 38.69
N LEU A 813 27.07 1.03 38.05
CA LEU A 813 26.55 2.40 37.99
C LEU A 813 26.18 2.96 39.37
N GLY A 814 25.68 2.11 40.27
CA GLY A 814 25.34 2.50 41.65
C GLY A 814 26.52 2.61 42.61
N THR A 815 27.69 2.02 42.29
CA THR A 815 28.80 1.88 43.27
C THR A 815 30.15 2.42 42.78
N PHE A 816 30.47 2.28 41.49
CA PHE A 816 31.78 2.66 40.96
C PHE A 816 31.89 4.20 40.82
N PRO A 817 33.03 4.81 41.21
CA PRO A 817 33.20 6.26 41.11
C PRO A 817 33.20 6.72 39.65
N ARG A 818 32.42 7.76 39.36
CA ARG A 818 32.21 8.32 38.02
C ARG A 818 32.42 9.83 38.03
N THR A 819 32.90 10.39 36.93
CA THR A 819 32.89 11.84 36.72
C THR A 819 31.46 12.33 36.48
N ASP A 820 31.18 13.61 36.71
CA ASP A 820 29.85 14.21 36.48
C ASP A 820 29.36 14.05 35.02
N ASN A 821 30.29 14.05 34.05
CA ASN A 821 30.01 13.87 32.63
C ASN A 821 30.31 12.44 32.13
N CYS A 822 30.26 11.44 33.01
CA CYS A 822 30.56 10.06 32.65
C CYS A 822 29.58 9.55 31.59
N ARG A 823 30.12 9.15 30.44
CA ARG A 823 29.37 8.49 29.38
C ARG A 823 29.25 6.99 29.65
N VAL A 824 28.09 6.41 29.39
CA VAL A 824 27.82 4.98 29.51
C VAL A 824 27.37 4.42 28.16
N VAL A 825 28.03 3.35 27.70
CA VAL A 825 27.66 2.62 26.49
C VAL A 825 27.30 1.19 26.85
N LEU A 826 26.02 0.84 26.69
CA LEU A 826 25.51 -0.51 26.89
C LEU A 826 25.60 -1.28 25.58
N CYS A 827 26.39 -2.36 25.54
CA CYS A 827 26.43 -3.23 24.37
C CYS A 827 25.23 -4.18 24.40
N SER A 828 24.22 -3.82 23.63
CA SER A 828 23.05 -4.63 23.33
C SER A 828 23.27 -5.39 22.00
N SER A 829 22.23 -5.99 21.44
CA SER A 829 22.29 -6.73 20.18
C SER A 829 21.09 -6.43 19.32
N ALA A 830 21.29 -6.42 17.99
CA ALA A 830 20.20 -6.31 17.02
C ALA A 830 19.12 -7.39 17.24
N ARG A 831 19.47 -8.53 17.88
CA ARG A 831 18.50 -9.58 18.26
C ARG A 831 17.41 -9.10 19.21
N ALA A 832 17.62 -8.02 19.96
CA ALA A 832 16.57 -7.39 20.75
C ALA A 832 15.42 -6.87 19.87
N THR A 833 15.70 -6.50 18.61
CA THR A 833 14.75 -5.88 17.66
C THR A 833 14.24 -6.83 16.61
N ILE A 834 15.13 -7.59 15.97
CA ILE A 834 14.73 -8.49 14.88
C ILE A 834 14.47 -9.93 15.35
N GLY A 835 14.82 -10.25 16.60
CA GLY A 835 14.69 -11.61 17.14
C GLY A 835 15.66 -12.59 16.49
N GLY A 836 15.56 -13.86 16.88
CA GLY A 836 16.31 -14.92 16.24
C GLY A 836 16.01 -16.29 16.82
N ARG A 837 16.15 -17.32 15.98
CA ARG A 837 15.93 -18.70 16.39
C ARG A 837 16.85 -19.10 17.55
N GLY A 838 16.28 -19.67 18.61
CA GLY A 838 17.00 -20.06 19.83
C GLY A 838 17.59 -18.88 20.62
N GLN A 839 17.16 -17.63 20.36
CA GLN A 839 17.67 -16.41 21.01
C GLN A 839 16.73 -15.80 22.04
N VAL A 840 15.71 -16.51 22.52
CA VAL A 840 14.66 -15.95 23.40
C VAL A 840 15.25 -15.20 24.61
N VAL A 841 16.05 -15.88 25.42
CA VAL A 841 16.67 -15.28 26.63
C VAL A 841 17.68 -14.19 26.27
N TYR A 842 18.43 -14.37 25.18
CA TYR A 842 19.42 -13.40 24.73
C TYR A 842 18.76 -12.11 24.25
N ALA A 843 17.71 -12.19 23.44
CA ALA A 843 16.92 -11.05 22.97
C ALA A 843 16.28 -10.29 24.13
N ALA A 844 15.65 -11.02 25.07
CA ALA A 844 15.07 -10.46 26.29
C ALA A 844 16.11 -9.70 27.13
N ALA A 845 17.28 -10.29 27.40
CA ALA A 845 18.33 -9.67 28.19
C ALA A 845 18.88 -8.38 27.55
N ASN A 846 19.06 -8.38 26.23
CA ASN A 846 19.51 -7.19 25.49
C ASN A 846 18.44 -6.09 25.48
N ARG A 847 17.16 -6.46 25.36
CA ARG A 847 16.06 -5.50 25.36
C ARG A 847 15.88 -4.81 26.72
N ILE A 848 16.21 -5.47 27.84
CA ILE A 848 16.27 -4.82 29.16
C ILE A 848 17.36 -3.72 29.18
N LEU A 849 18.52 -3.93 28.54
CA LEU A 849 19.54 -2.88 28.43
C LEU A 849 19.05 -1.69 27.62
N ASP A 850 18.29 -1.95 26.55
CA ASP A 850 17.71 -0.89 25.72
C ASP A 850 16.73 -0.04 26.55
N ALA A 851 15.84 -0.67 27.31
CA ALA A 851 14.93 0.00 28.25
C ALA A 851 15.68 0.75 29.37
N MET A 852 16.72 0.14 29.94
CA MET A 852 17.58 0.75 30.96
C MET A 852 18.25 2.03 30.44
N ALA A 853 18.72 2.03 29.20
CA ALA A 853 19.33 3.22 28.61
C ALA A 853 18.32 4.39 28.48
N HIS A 854 17.05 4.10 28.15
CA HIS A 854 15.99 5.12 28.16
C HIS A 854 15.78 5.69 29.56
N ARG A 855 15.65 4.83 30.57
CA ARG A 855 15.46 5.25 31.97
C ARG A 855 16.64 6.08 32.47
N LEU A 856 17.87 5.63 32.26
CA LEU A 856 19.08 6.34 32.69
C LEU A 856 19.21 7.71 32.00
N ARG A 857 18.82 7.84 30.72
CA ARG A 857 18.75 9.15 30.05
C ARG A 857 17.70 10.06 30.64
N ALA A 858 16.52 9.53 30.96
CA ALA A 858 15.46 10.30 31.63
C ALA A 858 15.89 10.77 33.04
N GLU A 859 16.76 10.02 33.71
CA GLU A 859 17.41 10.39 34.98
C GLU A 859 18.59 11.38 34.82
N GLY A 860 18.92 11.78 33.58
CA GLY A 860 19.96 12.76 33.26
C GLY A 860 21.35 12.17 33.03
N LEU A 861 21.50 10.85 33.00
CA LEU A 861 22.78 10.20 32.70
C LEU A 861 22.99 10.08 31.18
N ASP A 862 24.18 10.42 30.71
CA ASP A 862 24.60 10.21 29.32
C ASP A 862 24.82 8.72 29.04
N CYS A 863 23.73 8.02 28.71
CA CYS A 863 23.69 6.59 28.49
C CYS A 863 23.10 6.25 27.12
N VAL A 864 23.77 5.40 26.36
CA VAL A 864 23.25 4.88 25.08
C VAL A 864 23.33 3.36 25.05
N SER A 865 22.27 2.72 24.56
CA SER A 865 22.34 1.31 24.18
C SER A 865 22.66 1.22 22.70
N VAL A 866 23.71 0.46 22.37
CA VAL A 866 24.07 0.16 20.98
C VAL A 866 23.79 -1.31 20.73
N GLN A 867 22.85 -1.56 19.83
CA GLN A 867 22.46 -2.89 19.39
C GLN A 867 23.39 -3.36 18.27
N TRP A 868 24.35 -4.21 18.62
CA TRP A 868 25.34 -4.69 17.67
C TRP A 868 24.82 -5.85 16.82
N GLY A 869 25.05 -5.76 15.51
CA GLY A 869 24.97 -6.88 14.56
C GLY A 869 26.14 -7.85 14.72
N GLN A 870 26.31 -8.75 13.76
CA GLN A 870 27.35 -9.78 13.82
C GLN A 870 28.74 -9.17 13.58
N TRP A 871 29.75 -9.54 14.38
CA TRP A 871 31.16 -9.15 14.21
C TRP A 871 32.00 -10.34 13.73
N THR A 872 33.10 -10.06 13.01
CA THR A 872 34.03 -11.09 12.50
C THR A 872 34.79 -11.85 13.60
N VAL A 873 34.92 -11.28 14.79
CA VAL A 873 35.72 -11.83 15.91
C VAL A 873 34.93 -12.65 16.94
N HIS A 874 33.61 -12.74 16.79
CA HIS A 874 32.74 -13.29 17.85
C HIS A 874 32.62 -14.82 17.86
N PHE A 875 32.97 -15.49 16.76
CA PHE A 875 33.01 -16.94 16.67
C PHE A 875 34.16 -17.30 15.72
N ASP A 876 34.88 -18.41 15.94
CA ASP A 876 35.68 -19.03 14.88
C ASP A 876 34.70 -19.51 13.80
N LEU A 877 34.21 -18.57 12.98
CA LEU A 877 33.21 -18.83 11.95
C LEU A 877 33.91 -19.61 10.85
N ASP A 878 33.63 -20.91 10.80
CA ASP A 878 33.97 -21.71 9.64
C ASP A 878 33.15 -21.27 8.42
N ASP A 879 33.55 -21.76 7.24
CA ASP A 879 32.87 -21.44 5.98
C ASP A 879 31.36 -21.77 6.02
N ALA A 880 30.97 -22.79 6.80
CA ALA A 880 29.58 -23.20 6.97
C ALA A 880 28.76 -22.16 7.77
N SER A 881 29.31 -21.65 8.87
CA SER A 881 28.69 -20.62 9.69
C SER A 881 28.58 -19.28 8.92
N MET A 882 29.60 -18.95 8.14
CA MET A 882 29.57 -17.81 7.23
C MET A 882 28.47 -17.96 6.16
N ALA A 883 28.32 -19.14 5.58
CA ALA A 883 27.27 -19.42 4.61
C ALA A 883 25.86 -19.33 5.22
N GLN A 884 25.67 -19.78 6.47
CA GLN A 884 24.38 -19.66 7.18
C GLN A 884 24.00 -18.20 7.44
N LEU A 885 24.94 -17.36 7.87
CA LEU A 885 24.71 -15.92 8.05
C LEU A 885 24.39 -15.23 6.72
N ALA A 886 25.15 -15.55 5.68
CA ALA A 886 24.91 -15.01 4.33
C ALA A 886 23.55 -15.46 3.77
N ALA A 887 23.07 -16.66 4.10
CA ALA A 887 21.76 -17.15 3.67
C ALA A 887 20.60 -16.32 4.25
N ILE A 888 20.78 -15.77 5.46
CA ILE A 888 19.80 -14.87 6.10
C ILE A 888 20.09 -13.38 5.87
N GLY A 889 21.04 -13.05 4.99
CA GLY A 889 21.40 -11.68 4.64
C GLY A 889 22.24 -10.94 5.68
N VAL A 890 22.71 -11.60 6.75
CA VAL A 890 23.56 -10.97 7.77
C VAL A 890 25.02 -10.97 7.32
N VAL A 891 25.67 -9.81 7.38
CA VAL A 891 27.08 -9.63 7.01
C VAL A 891 27.89 -9.33 8.27
N PRO A 892 28.92 -10.14 8.60
CA PRO A 892 29.81 -9.84 9.71
C PRO A 892 30.60 -8.54 9.49
N MET A 893 30.55 -7.64 10.46
CA MET A 893 31.26 -6.36 10.44
C MET A 893 32.68 -6.51 10.99
N SER A 894 33.60 -5.69 10.48
CA SER A 894 34.90 -5.53 11.13
C SER A 894 34.72 -4.80 12.47
N PRO A 895 35.47 -5.16 13.53
CA PRO A 895 35.41 -4.47 14.81
C PRO A 895 35.66 -2.96 14.69
N ALA A 896 36.64 -2.57 13.86
CA ALA A 896 37.00 -1.17 13.67
C ALA A 896 35.84 -0.35 13.10
N ASP A 897 35.17 -0.83 12.04
CA ASP A 897 34.05 -0.12 11.41
C ASP A 897 32.84 -0.05 12.34
N ALA A 898 32.55 -1.14 13.05
CA ALA A 898 31.46 -1.18 14.02
C ALA A 898 31.70 -0.16 15.16
N ILE A 899 32.87 -0.19 15.80
CA ILE A 899 33.22 0.73 16.90
C ILE A 899 33.19 2.19 16.41
N ALA A 900 33.74 2.48 15.22
CA ALA A 900 33.76 3.83 14.67
C ALA A 900 32.35 4.42 14.51
N LEU A 901 31.35 3.60 14.15
CA LEU A 901 29.95 4.03 14.05
C LEU A 901 29.27 4.10 15.41
N GLY A 902 29.33 3.03 16.21
CA GLY A 902 28.56 2.92 17.44
C GLY A 902 29.09 3.75 18.61
N MET A 903 30.36 4.19 18.56
CA MET A 903 30.92 5.08 19.59
C MET A 903 30.74 6.58 19.31
N ARG A 904 30.06 6.95 18.20
CA ARG A 904 29.64 8.33 17.95
C ARG A 904 28.76 8.88 19.08
N ARG A 905 28.65 10.20 19.20
CA ARG A 905 27.68 10.84 20.11
C ARG A 905 26.28 10.65 19.52
N LEU A 906 25.51 9.74 20.10
CA LEU A 906 24.17 9.36 19.63
C LEU A 906 23.10 10.02 20.50
N PRO A 907 22.00 10.53 19.92
CA PRO A 907 20.92 11.15 20.68
C PRO A 907 20.05 10.14 21.45
N GLY A 908 20.14 8.85 21.11
CA GLY A 908 19.35 7.78 21.71
C GLY A 908 19.97 6.41 21.44
N ASN A 909 19.18 5.35 21.66
CA ASN A 909 19.59 4.00 21.30
C ASN A 909 19.79 3.88 19.79
N ALA A 910 20.73 3.03 19.37
CA ALA A 910 21.01 2.84 17.95
C ALA A 910 21.34 1.37 17.64
N ILE A 911 21.21 1.01 16.38
CA ILE A 911 21.55 -0.29 15.82
C ILE A 911 22.74 -0.11 14.89
N VAL A 912 23.78 -0.92 15.06
CA VAL A 912 24.93 -0.95 14.14
C VAL A 912 24.98 -2.34 13.51
N ALA A 913 24.66 -2.42 12.22
CA ALA A 913 24.58 -3.69 11.51
C ALA A 913 24.98 -3.55 10.03
N ALA A 914 25.46 -4.64 9.45
CA ALA A 914 25.64 -4.80 8.01
C ALA A 914 24.78 -5.96 7.52
N PHE A 915 23.96 -5.73 6.49
CA PHE A 915 23.11 -6.75 5.91
C PHE A 915 22.82 -6.49 4.43
N ASP A 916 22.64 -7.58 3.69
CA ASP A 916 21.99 -7.57 2.38
C ASP A 916 20.50 -7.33 2.59
N PHE A 917 20.06 -6.09 2.38
CA PHE A 917 18.68 -5.63 2.61
C PHE A 917 17.65 -6.48 1.89
N THR A 918 17.89 -6.80 0.62
CA THR A 918 16.96 -7.56 -0.20
C THR A 918 16.77 -8.95 0.39
N ARG A 919 17.88 -9.61 0.77
CA ARG A 919 17.83 -10.95 1.36
C ARG A 919 17.25 -10.96 2.77
N ALA A 920 17.69 -10.03 3.62
CA ALA A 920 17.20 -9.92 5.00
C ALA A 920 15.69 -9.65 5.03
N ARG A 921 15.18 -8.76 4.15
CA ARG A 921 13.75 -8.48 4.03
C ARG A 921 12.96 -9.73 3.62
N SER A 922 13.42 -10.45 2.59
CA SER A 922 12.74 -11.68 2.15
C SER A 922 12.69 -12.75 3.24
N VAL A 923 13.73 -12.88 4.07
CA VAL A 923 13.72 -13.83 5.19
C VAL A 923 12.79 -13.36 6.30
N LEU A 924 12.81 -12.09 6.67
CA LEU A 924 11.91 -11.55 7.69
C LEU A 924 10.43 -11.62 7.27
N GLU A 925 10.15 -11.47 5.98
CA GLU A 925 8.80 -11.57 5.41
C GLU A 925 8.16 -12.95 5.64
N VAL A 926 8.95 -14.04 5.59
CA VAL A 926 8.49 -15.40 5.93
C VAL A 926 7.96 -15.51 7.36
N TYR A 927 8.45 -14.66 8.26
CA TYR A 927 8.05 -14.61 9.67
C TYR A 927 7.15 -13.40 9.99
N GLY A 928 6.64 -12.70 8.97
CA GLY A 928 5.76 -11.53 9.13
C GLY A 928 6.46 -10.22 9.52
N TYR A 929 7.79 -10.17 9.59
CA TYR A 929 8.55 -8.98 10.01
C TYR A 929 9.12 -8.17 8.83
N GLY A 930 8.73 -8.48 7.59
CA GLY A 930 9.16 -7.75 6.39
C GLY A 930 8.97 -6.22 6.47
N PRO A 931 7.82 -5.71 6.93
CA PRO A 931 7.56 -4.27 7.04
C PRO A 931 8.51 -3.50 7.98
N LEU A 932 9.20 -4.17 8.92
CA LEU A 932 10.20 -3.51 9.78
C LEU A 932 11.29 -2.81 8.95
N LEU A 933 11.65 -3.35 7.79
CA LEU A 933 12.70 -2.81 6.92
C LEU A 933 12.16 -1.93 5.78
N SER A 934 10.87 -1.55 5.80
CA SER A 934 10.21 -0.85 4.68
C SER A 934 10.75 0.56 4.39
N GLN A 935 11.40 1.22 5.35
CA GLN A 935 12.03 2.53 5.17
C GLN A 935 13.48 2.45 4.65
N LEU A 936 14.07 1.25 4.58
CA LEU A 936 15.46 1.10 4.16
C LEU A 936 15.53 0.96 2.64
N THR A 937 16.31 1.83 2.02
CA THR A 937 16.53 1.81 0.57
C THR A 937 17.80 1.03 0.21
N SER A 938 17.75 0.28 -0.89
CA SER A 938 18.98 -0.25 -1.50
C SER A 938 19.75 0.92 -2.10
N PRO A 939 21.08 0.99 -1.92
CA PRO A 939 21.88 2.02 -2.56
C PRO A 939 21.77 1.80 -4.06
N VAL A 940 21.11 2.74 -4.74
CA VAL A 940 21.07 2.79 -6.20
C VAL A 940 22.51 3.05 -6.64
N ALA A 941 23.10 2.13 -7.40
CA ALA A 941 24.37 2.37 -8.06
C ALA A 941 24.23 3.67 -8.86
N ALA A 942 25.06 4.67 -8.55
CA ALA A 942 24.97 6.01 -9.11
C ALA A 942 25.10 5.97 -10.65
N THR A 943 23.96 5.88 -11.34
CA THR A 943 23.84 6.31 -12.73
C THR A 943 23.79 7.83 -12.72
N SER A 944 24.78 8.43 -13.38
CA SER A 944 25.00 9.87 -13.53
C SER A 944 23.70 10.63 -13.80
N ILE A 945 23.26 11.42 -12.83
CA ILE A 945 22.20 12.41 -12.98
C ILE A 945 22.75 13.53 -13.86
N VAL A 946 22.08 13.77 -15.00
CA VAL A 946 22.25 14.96 -15.82
C VAL A 946 21.69 16.15 -15.03
N GLU A 947 22.52 17.19 -14.85
CA GLU A 947 22.17 18.44 -14.16
C GLU A 947 20.89 19.08 -14.74
N ALA A 948 19.96 19.42 -13.85
CA ALA A 948 18.82 20.28 -14.15
C ALA A 948 19.27 21.76 -14.27
N PRO A 949 18.70 22.55 -15.21
CA PRO A 949 19.06 23.95 -15.38
C PRO A 949 18.40 24.87 -14.34
N ALA A 950 19.08 26.00 -14.10
CA ALA A 950 18.82 27.04 -13.10
C ALA A 950 17.48 27.82 -13.28
N PRO A 951 17.00 28.55 -12.24
CA PRO A 951 15.64 29.11 -12.19
C PRO A 951 15.45 30.35 -13.08
N VAL A 952 14.25 30.48 -13.67
CA VAL A 952 13.86 31.53 -14.64
C VAL A 952 13.05 32.65 -13.98
N GLU A 953 13.34 33.88 -14.38
CA GLU A 953 12.84 35.20 -13.91
C GLU A 953 11.31 35.44 -13.91
N GLU A 954 10.87 36.30 -12.98
CA GLU A 954 9.50 36.69 -12.56
C GLU A 954 8.60 37.42 -13.60
N THR A 955 8.84 37.37 -14.91
CA THR A 955 7.99 38.07 -15.91
C THR A 955 6.92 37.20 -16.59
N GLY A 956 6.74 35.93 -16.15
CA GLY A 956 5.85 34.95 -16.79
C GLY A 956 4.45 34.79 -16.18
N LEU A 957 4.19 35.33 -14.99
CA LEU A 957 2.99 35.02 -14.18
C LEU A 957 1.65 35.37 -14.89
N PRO A 958 1.47 36.58 -15.45
CA PRO A 958 0.22 36.94 -16.14
C PRO A 958 -0.05 36.06 -17.36
N ARG A 959 0.99 35.73 -18.14
CA ARG A 959 0.83 34.93 -19.36
C ARG A 959 0.51 33.47 -19.06
N ARG A 960 1.09 32.92 -17.99
CA ARG A 960 0.80 31.56 -17.52
C ARG A 960 -0.62 31.44 -16.99
N LEU A 961 -1.09 32.41 -16.19
CA LEU A 961 -2.46 32.38 -15.69
C LEU A 961 -3.51 32.52 -16.82
N VAL A 962 -3.24 33.37 -17.82
CA VAL A 962 -4.10 33.47 -19.02
C VAL A 962 -4.12 32.15 -19.79
N ASN A 963 -2.99 31.44 -19.89
CA ASN A 963 -2.96 30.11 -20.52
C ASN A 963 -3.77 29.08 -19.73
N LEU A 964 -3.63 29.03 -18.40
CA LEU A 964 -4.41 28.11 -17.56
C LEU A 964 -5.92 28.36 -17.67
N LEU A 965 -6.33 29.63 -17.72
CA LEU A 965 -7.72 30.00 -17.98
C LEU A 965 -8.15 29.55 -19.38
N ALA A 966 -7.37 29.86 -20.42
CA ALA A 966 -7.67 29.48 -21.81
C ALA A 966 -7.83 27.96 -21.96
N GLU A 967 -6.99 27.18 -21.29
CA GLU A 967 -7.07 25.72 -21.27
C GLU A 967 -8.29 25.21 -20.48
N ALA A 968 -8.66 25.87 -19.38
CA ALA A 968 -9.84 25.51 -18.59
C ALA A 968 -11.14 25.79 -19.34
N ILE A 969 -11.20 26.88 -20.12
CA ILE A 969 -12.39 27.27 -20.92
C ILE A 969 -12.39 26.70 -22.36
N GLY A 970 -11.29 26.08 -22.80
CA GLY A 970 -11.16 25.49 -24.13
C GLY A 970 -11.02 26.49 -25.28
N VAL A 971 -10.31 27.61 -25.08
CA VAL A 971 -10.13 28.66 -26.10
C VAL A 971 -8.71 28.64 -26.69
N ASP A 972 -8.61 28.53 -28.02
CA ASP A 972 -7.34 28.36 -28.76
C ASP A 972 -6.44 29.61 -28.88
N ARG A 973 -6.92 30.80 -28.49
CA ARG A 973 -6.15 32.06 -28.57
C ARG A 973 -6.27 32.89 -27.29
N THR A 974 -5.14 33.07 -26.62
CA THR A 974 -5.01 33.83 -25.37
C THR A 974 -5.10 35.35 -25.55
N GLU A 975 -4.91 35.84 -26.78
CA GLU A 975 -4.97 37.26 -27.15
C GLU A 975 -6.39 37.86 -27.17
N THR A 976 -7.42 37.01 -27.09
CA THR A 976 -8.85 37.43 -27.11
C THR A 976 -9.51 37.44 -25.72
N ILE A 977 -8.80 37.03 -24.66
CA ILE A 977 -9.34 36.98 -23.30
C ILE A 977 -9.20 38.37 -22.64
N ASP A 978 -10.32 39.03 -22.37
CA ASP A 978 -10.34 40.26 -21.58
C ASP A 978 -10.05 39.94 -20.11
N THR A 979 -8.82 40.19 -19.67
CA THR A 979 -8.37 39.90 -18.30
C THR A 979 -9.04 40.75 -17.22
N THR A 980 -9.79 41.78 -17.62
CA THR A 980 -10.50 42.70 -16.72
C THR A 980 -11.99 42.40 -16.61
N ALA A 981 -12.55 41.57 -17.50
CA ALA A 981 -13.93 41.14 -17.42
C ALA A 981 -14.11 40.02 -16.37
N PRO A 982 -15.28 39.93 -15.70
CA PRO A 982 -15.62 38.79 -14.85
C PRO A 982 -15.51 37.47 -15.62
N MET A 983 -14.85 36.45 -15.07
CA MET A 983 -14.57 35.21 -15.79
C MET A 983 -15.84 34.47 -16.27
N VAL A 984 -16.96 34.61 -15.55
CA VAL A 984 -18.27 34.11 -15.96
C VAL A 984 -18.76 34.75 -17.27
N ALA A 985 -18.44 36.03 -17.50
CA ALA A 985 -18.79 36.73 -18.75
C ALA A 985 -17.95 36.25 -19.94
N ILE A 986 -16.82 35.58 -19.69
CA ILE A 986 -15.92 34.97 -20.68
C ILE A 986 -16.27 33.49 -20.92
N GLY A 987 -17.29 32.96 -20.23
CA GLY A 987 -17.83 31.61 -20.43
C GLY A 987 -17.38 30.56 -19.42
N LEU A 988 -16.74 30.96 -18.31
CA LEU A 988 -16.33 30.04 -17.24
C LEU A 988 -17.55 29.47 -16.49
N ASP A 989 -17.79 28.15 -16.61
CA ASP A 989 -18.81 27.42 -15.84
C ASP A 989 -18.26 26.77 -14.55
N SER A 990 -19.11 26.11 -13.77
CA SER A 990 -18.73 25.51 -12.48
C SER A 990 -17.68 24.39 -12.58
N LEU A 991 -17.67 23.63 -13.68
CA LEU A 991 -16.70 22.56 -13.93
C LEU A 991 -15.35 23.15 -14.34
N GLN A 992 -15.38 24.16 -15.21
CA GLN A 992 -14.19 24.88 -15.67
C GLN A 992 -13.57 25.73 -14.55
N ALA A 993 -14.38 26.28 -13.64
CA ALA A 993 -13.89 26.99 -12.46
C ALA A 993 -13.16 26.05 -11.49
N LEU A 994 -13.65 24.81 -11.32
CA LEU A 994 -12.97 23.78 -10.55
C LEU A 994 -11.64 23.39 -11.18
N GLU A 995 -11.62 23.28 -12.51
CA GLU A 995 -10.43 22.94 -13.29
C GLU A 995 -9.37 24.06 -13.25
N LEU A 996 -9.79 25.32 -13.38
CA LEU A 996 -8.92 26.47 -13.23
C LEU A 996 -8.31 26.55 -11.82
N ARG A 997 -9.14 26.35 -10.78
CA ARG A 997 -8.68 26.26 -9.39
C ARG A 997 -7.63 25.16 -9.23
N ARG A 998 -7.90 23.96 -9.76
CA ARG A 998 -6.96 22.82 -9.72
C ARG A 998 -5.62 23.18 -10.37
N ARG A 999 -5.65 23.79 -11.55
CA ARG A 999 -4.45 24.19 -12.31
C ARG A 999 -3.66 25.29 -11.60
N VAL A 1000 -4.33 26.30 -11.06
CA VAL A 1000 -3.67 27.38 -10.28
C VAL A 1000 -3.05 26.84 -9.00
N LYS A 1001 -3.72 25.91 -8.30
CA LYS A 1001 -3.16 25.23 -7.13
C LYS A 1001 -1.94 24.38 -7.50
N ALA A 1002 -2.00 23.65 -8.61
CA ALA A 1002 -0.88 22.84 -9.07
C ALA A 1002 0.33 23.69 -9.52
N GLU A 1003 0.11 24.78 -10.24
CA GLU A 1003 1.20 25.57 -10.83
C GLU A 1003 1.75 26.65 -9.88
N PHE A 1004 0.90 27.25 -9.04
CA PHE A 1004 1.28 28.37 -8.18
C PHE A 1004 1.17 28.08 -6.69
N ASN A 1005 0.79 26.85 -6.29
CA ASN A 1005 0.56 26.47 -4.89
C ASN A 1005 -0.38 27.43 -4.13
N HIS A 1006 -1.37 27.96 -4.84
CA HIS A 1006 -2.36 28.89 -4.30
C HIS A 1006 -3.76 28.35 -4.55
N ASP A 1007 -4.58 28.30 -3.52
CA ASP A 1007 -5.94 27.82 -3.62
C ASP A 1007 -6.88 28.99 -3.94
N LEU A 1008 -7.75 28.82 -4.93
CA LEU A 1008 -8.75 29.80 -5.31
C LEU A 1008 -10.13 29.34 -4.84
N GLU A 1009 -10.91 30.23 -4.26
CA GLU A 1009 -12.29 29.93 -3.90
C GLU A 1009 -13.16 29.91 -5.16
N VAL A 1010 -13.84 28.79 -5.41
CA VAL A 1010 -14.69 28.60 -6.61
C VAL A 1010 -15.85 29.62 -6.60
N SER A 1011 -16.33 29.98 -5.41
CA SER A 1011 -17.32 31.03 -5.23
C SER A 1011 -16.84 32.41 -5.71
N ASP A 1012 -15.55 32.69 -5.65
CA ASP A 1012 -14.99 33.97 -6.10
C ASP A 1012 -14.88 33.99 -7.63
N LEU A 1013 -14.45 32.87 -8.22
CA LEU A 1013 -14.37 32.68 -9.68
C LEU A 1013 -15.74 32.80 -10.35
N LEU A 1014 -16.76 32.20 -9.72
CA LEU A 1014 -18.15 32.26 -10.18
C LEU A 1014 -18.90 33.51 -9.69
N GLY A 1015 -18.39 34.17 -8.64
CA GLY A 1015 -18.96 35.37 -8.01
C GLY A 1015 -18.61 36.69 -8.69
N GLY A 1016 -17.85 36.63 -9.79
CA GLY A 1016 -17.56 37.78 -10.65
C GLY A 1016 -16.11 38.28 -10.62
N ALA A 1017 -15.17 37.52 -10.02
CA ALA A 1017 -13.75 37.86 -10.08
C ALA A 1017 -13.25 37.89 -11.53
N SER A 1018 -12.40 38.87 -11.84
CA SER A 1018 -11.64 38.93 -13.10
C SER A 1018 -10.29 38.22 -12.96
N LEU A 1019 -9.63 37.93 -14.08
CA LEU A 1019 -8.28 37.36 -14.05
C LEU A 1019 -7.26 38.31 -13.39
N ALA A 1020 -7.49 39.63 -13.49
CA ALA A 1020 -6.69 40.64 -12.79
C ALA A 1020 -6.83 40.58 -11.26
N ASP A 1021 -8.00 40.21 -10.74
CA ASP A 1021 -8.21 40.02 -9.30
C ASP A 1021 -7.44 38.79 -8.79
N VAL A 1022 -7.46 37.71 -9.57
CA VAL A 1022 -6.67 36.50 -9.29
C VAL A 1022 -5.17 36.79 -9.35
N LEU A 1023 -4.71 37.58 -10.33
CA LEU A 1023 -3.31 38.02 -10.40
C LEU A 1023 -2.89 38.84 -9.17
N THR A 1024 -3.82 39.63 -8.63
CA THR A 1024 -3.57 40.43 -7.42
C THR A 1024 -3.46 39.53 -6.17
N GLN A 1025 -4.26 38.45 -6.10
CA GLN A 1025 -4.15 37.44 -5.04
C GLN A 1025 -2.84 36.64 -5.13
N LEU A 1026 -2.33 36.42 -6.34
CA LEU A 1026 -1.05 35.73 -6.62
C LEU A 1026 0.20 36.63 -6.53
N GLY A 1027 0.06 37.91 -6.12
CA GLY A 1027 1.18 38.83 -5.89
C GLY A 1027 1.63 39.69 -7.08
N GLY A 1028 0.82 39.80 -8.14
CA GLY A 1028 1.11 40.64 -9.31
C GLY A 1028 1.00 42.16 -9.05
N PRO A 1029 1.63 43.02 -9.88
CA PRO A 1029 1.56 44.47 -9.73
C PRO A 1029 0.13 44.98 -9.90
N ARG A 1030 -0.36 45.76 -8.93
CA ARG A 1030 -1.68 46.43 -8.96
C ARG A 1030 -1.84 47.27 -10.22
N ALA A 1031 -2.90 47.04 -11.00
CA ALA A 1031 -3.34 47.99 -12.02
C ALA A 1031 -3.73 49.32 -11.34
N ALA A 1032 -3.16 50.43 -11.80
CA ALA A 1032 -3.58 51.76 -11.41
C ALA A 1032 -4.96 52.07 -12.01
N PRO A 1033 -5.81 52.84 -11.30
CA PRO A 1033 -7.24 52.99 -11.62
C PRO A 1033 -7.54 53.67 -12.96
#